data_AF-A0A2M7K145-F1
#
_entry.id   AF-A0A2M7K145-F1
#
_cell.length_a   1.000
_cell.length_b   1.000
_cell.length_c   1.000
_cell.angle_alpha   90.00
_cell.angle_beta   90.00
_cell.angle_gamma   90.00
#
_symmetry.space_group_name_H-M   'P 1'
#
loop_
_entity.id
_entity.type
_entity.pdbx_description
1 polymer ?
#
loop_
_entity_poly.entity_id
_entity_poly.type
_entity_poly.pdbx_seq_one_letter_code
_entity_poly.pdbx_strand_id
1 'polypeptide(L)'
;MADLSDNQKKTQIPPPKEGFSLGGQAPNQSFGAPAVSGSQASDFWQSDQTKNLGTDTGLSKPGPNQNLSTSKFQLPPQDIQVVSRQSSVVSRQKNQIVPEQQPPTTAPQPSAPNPRPSASPTQDARIIAKETLDQREAEKVFHEGMLSVRDIIAPAAFVINPGYLQLGDTFCKTLFVYTYPRYLEANWLSPIINYDITMDIGLHIHPLETANVMRELKTQVGKIQSSMMIAQEKGAPRDPELETALGDVEALRDVLQRGEVRLFQLGLYFTIYAHTLEELGTLTKQLESTLGGMLIYTKETLLQMDSGFVATAPLLRDAISVLRNLDTGSLSSVFPFTSSELTQEDGILYGVNRHNNSLIIFDRFNLENANSVVFAKSGSGKSYMIKLEALRSLMFGTDIIIVDPENEYKNLCDAVGGSYLRISLNSQQRINPFDLPRGLDPEKESGEDILRSTISSLHGLINLMVGGLTPEEDALVEKGLYEAYALKDITTDPESQKNEPPIMQDFYNVLSNMNGTESITRRLSKYVEGTFAGLFNAPTNFELKPGFVAFSVRDLEEELRPVAMYTILNYIWTKIRMDMRRRLMIIDEAWWMMQYEDSAKFLHGLAKRARKYYLGLTIISQDVEDFLSSRFGKAIVSNSSMQVLLKQSTASVDIVAETFGLTEGEKYLLLESDIGEGLFFAGLNHVAIKV
;
A
#
# COMPACT_ATOMS: atom_id res chain seq x y z
N MET A 1 -28.91 -36.64 37.31
CA MET A 1 -28.49 -37.55 38.39
C MET A 1 -27.90 -38.78 37.72
N ALA A 2 -26.70 -39.23 38.13
CA ALA A 2 -26.04 -40.51 37.76
C ALA A 2 -26.24 -40.99 36.31
N ASP A 3 -25.36 -40.74 35.34
CA ASP A 3 -23.88 -40.65 35.34
C ASP A 3 -23.17 -42.02 35.50
N LEU A 4 -22.01 -42.18 34.85
CA LEU A 4 -21.53 -43.44 34.28
C LEU A 4 -20.36 -44.11 35.02
N SER A 5 -20.34 -45.44 34.98
CA SER A 5 -19.16 -46.29 35.16
C SER A 5 -18.41 -46.46 33.81
N ASP A 6 -17.17 -46.96 33.73
CA ASP A 6 -16.31 -47.59 34.75
C ASP A 6 -14.81 -47.25 34.51
N ASN A 7 -13.92 -47.82 35.32
CA ASN A 7 -12.56 -47.30 35.56
C ASN A 7 -11.42 -48.27 35.15
N GLN A 8 -10.24 -47.70 34.88
CA GLN A 8 -8.94 -48.38 34.68
C GLN A 8 -8.79 -49.14 33.33
N LYS A 9 -7.59 -49.47 32.80
CA LYS A 9 -6.23 -49.49 33.36
C LYS A 9 -5.16 -49.36 32.25
N LYS A 10 -3.91 -49.05 32.60
CA LYS A 10 -2.76 -49.01 31.65
C LYS A 10 -2.20 -50.41 31.35
N THR A 11 -1.69 -50.62 30.13
CA THR A 11 -0.84 -51.76 29.74
C THR A 11 0.31 -51.30 28.82
N GLN A 12 1.43 -52.03 28.82
CA GLN A 12 2.66 -51.73 28.09
C GLN A 12 2.83 -52.65 26.87
N ILE A 13 3.53 -52.20 25.83
CA ILE A 13 3.96 -52.98 24.65
C ILE A 13 5.44 -52.63 24.34
N PRO A 14 6.31 -53.58 23.90
CA PRO A 14 7.78 -53.47 24.01
C PRO A 14 8.51 -53.01 22.72
N PRO A 15 9.83 -52.69 22.80
CA PRO A 15 10.65 -52.27 21.66
C PRO A 15 11.32 -53.43 20.87
N PRO A 16 11.73 -53.19 19.61
CA PRO A 16 12.61 -54.09 18.83
C PRO A 16 14.10 -53.95 19.20
N LYS A 17 14.97 -54.81 18.63
CA LYS A 17 16.39 -54.98 19.00
C LYS A 17 17.36 -54.59 17.88
N GLU A 18 18.62 -54.35 18.24
CA GLU A 18 19.78 -54.20 17.34
C GLU A 18 20.36 -55.56 16.87
N GLY A 19 21.19 -55.57 15.80
CA GLY A 19 21.98 -56.75 15.40
C GLY A 19 22.73 -56.70 14.05
N PHE A 20 24.02 -56.35 14.10
CA PHE A 20 25.20 -56.79 13.29
C PHE A 20 25.04 -57.89 12.20
N SER A 21 25.82 -57.99 11.09
CA SER A 21 26.91 -57.13 10.52
C SER A 21 27.56 -57.68 9.22
N LEU A 22 28.27 -56.81 8.48
CA LEU A 22 29.51 -57.04 7.67
C LEU A 22 29.51 -57.84 6.34
N GLY A 23 30.24 -57.28 5.35
CA GLY A 23 30.74 -57.94 4.12
C GLY A 23 29.87 -57.78 2.86
N GLY A 24 30.40 -57.59 1.64
CA GLY A 24 31.79 -57.32 1.23
C GLY A 24 32.03 -57.51 -0.28
N GLN A 25 33.06 -56.84 -0.83
CA GLN A 25 33.61 -56.97 -2.20
C GLN A 25 32.77 -56.48 -3.40
N ALA A 26 33.49 -56.10 -4.45
CA ALA A 26 33.00 -55.77 -5.80
C ALA A 26 33.71 -56.66 -6.84
N PRO A 27 33.26 -56.70 -8.10
CA PRO A 27 34.11 -57.10 -9.22
C PRO A 27 34.30 -56.00 -10.29
N ASN A 28 35.48 -55.98 -10.91
CA ASN A 28 35.83 -55.16 -12.07
C ASN A 28 35.40 -55.80 -13.41
N GLN A 29 35.32 -54.97 -14.47
CA GLN A 29 35.97 -55.14 -15.79
C GLN A 29 35.67 -53.87 -16.63
N SER A 30 36.64 -53.01 -17.00
CA SER A 30 37.59 -53.09 -18.14
C SER A 30 36.88 -53.20 -19.51
N PHE A 31 37.18 -52.40 -20.54
CA PHE A 31 38.37 -51.58 -20.87
C PHE A 31 37.97 -50.10 -21.17
N GLY A 32 38.77 -49.18 -21.74
CA GLY A 32 40.08 -49.25 -22.40
C GLY A 32 40.65 -47.88 -22.82
N ALA A 33 41.52 -47.87 -23.85
CA ALA A 33 42.21 -46.70 -24.46
C ALA A 33 42.53 -47.02 -25.95
N PRO A 34 43.15 -46.17 -26.81
CA PRO A 34 43.81 -44.86 -26.54
C PRO A 34 43.70 -43.74 -27.64
N ALA A 35 44.35 -42.61 -27.37
CA ALA A 35 45.19 -41.77 -28.26
C ALA A 35 44.68 -41.08 -29.56
N VAL A 36 45.01 -39.77 -29.63
CA VAL A 36 45.59 -39.00 -30.79
C VAL A 36 44.75 -38.79 -32.07
N SER A 37 44.45 -37.52 -32.36
CA SER A 37 44.91 -36.79 -33.58
C SER A 37 44.31 -35.37 -33.63
N GLY A 38 44.78 -34.53 -34.57
CA GLY A 38 44.20 -33.20 -34.83
C GLY A 38 44.64 -32.62 -36.18
N SER A 39 43.81 -31.76 -36.76
CA SER A 39 44.00 -31.00 -38.00
C SER A 39 43.15 -29.73 -37.91
N GLN A 40 43.69 -28.51 -38.10
CA GLN A 40 43.88 -27.86 -39.41
C GLN A 40 42.59 -27.92 -40.29
N ALA A 41 41.82 -26.86 -40.57
CA ALA A 41 42.04 -25.43 -40.89
C ALA A 41 42.06 -25.13 -42.40
N SER A 42 41.12 -24.27 -42.86
CA SER A 42 41.19 -23.51 -44.13
C SER A 42 39.99 -22.55 -44.28
N ASP A 43 40.26 -21.30 -44.69
CA ASP A 43 39.26 -20.27 -45.02
C ASP A 43 38.86 -20.25 -46.52
N PHE A 44 38.01 -19.27 -46.90
CA PHE A 44 37.70 -18.77 -48.26
C PHE A 44 36.85 -19.63 -49.23
N TRP A 45 35.75 -19.04 -49.76
CA TRP A 45 35.77 -18.34 -51.08
C TRP A 45 34.52 -17.45 -51.31
N GLN A 46 34.49 -16.69 -52.42
CA GLN A 46 33.51 -15.63 -52.72
C GLN A 46 32.68 -15.85 -54.02
N SER A 47 31.53 -15.14 -54.11
CA SER A 47 30.92 -14.47 -55.30
C SER A 47 30.62 -15.21 -56.63
N ASP A 48 29.35 -15.19 -57.07
CA ASP A 48 28.82 -14.43 -58.25
C ASP A 48 27.27 -14.61 -58.39
N GLN A 49 26.45 -13.58 -58.67
CA GLN A 49 26.02 -12.96 -59.97
C GLN A 49 25.29 -13.92 -60.97
N THR A 50 24.16 -13.57 -61.63
CA THR A 50 23.84 -12.37 -62.46
C THR A 50 22.31 -12.24 -62.81
N LYS A 51 21.88 -11.06 -63.33
CA LYS A 51 20.66 -10.76 -64.16
C LYS A 51 19.28 -10.82 -63.46
N ASN A 52 18.23 -10.05 -63.77
CA ASN A 52 17.88 -8.90 -64.67
C ASN A 52 16.48 -8.37 -64.16
N LEU A 53 15.83 -7.25 -64.53
CA LEU A 53 15.97 -5.97 -65.29
C LEU A 53 14.78 -5.06 -64.82
N GLY A 54 14.57 -3.78 -65.14
CA GLY A 54 15.31 -2.77 -65.92
C GLY A 54 14.38 -1.61 -66.41
N THR A 55 14.92 -0.39 -66.59
CA THR A 55 14.26 0.87 -67.07
C THR A 55 13.17 1.50 -66.16
N ASP A 56 12.98 2.84 -66.07
CA ASP A 56 13.54 3.94 -66.88
C ASP A 56 13.70 5.31 -66.15
N THR A 57 14.52 6.21 -66.75
CA THR A 57 14.70 7.69 -66.60
C THR A 57 14.61 8.45 -65.24
N GLY A 58 15.54 9.42 -65.05
CA GLY A 58 15.29 10.65 -64.26
C GLY A 58 16.50 11.25 -63.53
N LEU A 59 17.05 12.40 -63.99
CA LEU A 59 18.10 13.15 -63.27
C LEU A 59 17.56 14.40 -62.55
N SER A 60 18.09 14.71 -61.36
CA SER A 60 18.55 16.08 -60.98
C SER A 60 19.21 16.11 -59.58
N LYS A 61 19.88 17.23 -59.26
CA LYS A 61 20.63 17.46 -58.01
C LYS A 61 19.76 18.14 -56.92
N PRO A 62 20.12 18.04 -55.63
CA PRO A 62 19.30 18.57 -54.53
C PRO A 62 19.33 20.10 -54.39
N GLY A 63 18.24 20.65 -53.83
CA GLY A 63 18.10 22.02 -53.33
C GLY A 63 17.74 22.03 -51.82
N PRO A 64 17.82 23.19 -51.12
CA PRO A 64 18.04 23.21 -49.67
C PRO A 64 16.78 23.31 -48.79
N ASN A 65 17.00 23.01 -47.51
CA ASN A 65 16.15 23.15 -46.32
C ASN A 65 15.02 24.20 -46.38
N GLN A 66 13.84 23.82 -45.88
CA GLN A 66 12.93 24.74 -45.18
C GLN A 66 12.55 24.16 -43.81
N ASN A 67 12.19 25.03 -42.88
CA ASN A 67 12.02 24.70 -41.47
C ASN A 67 10.68 23.99 -41.18
N LEU A 68 10.68 23.11 -40.19
CA LEU A 68 9.49 22.77 -39.41
C LEU A 68 9.74 23.11 -37.94
N SER A 69 8.81 23.83 -37.33
CA SER A 69 8.96 24.39 -35.98
C SER A 69 8.59 23.38 -34.90
N THR A 70 9.42 23.26 -33.87
CA THR A 70 9.06 22.59 -32.62
C THR A 70 8.05 23.45 -31.84
N SER A 71 6.77 23.08 -31.94
CA SER A 71 5.72 23.65 -31.10
C SER A 71 5.93 23.22 -29.64
N LYS A 72 6.02 24.21 -28.74
CA LYS A 72 6.07 23.95 -27.29
C LYS A 72 4.71 23.44 -26.84
N PHE A 73 4.65 22.21 -26.32
CA PHE A 73 3.53 21.82 -25.45
C PHE A 73 3.68 22.55 -24.12
N GLN A 74 2.64 23.30 -23.74
CA GLN A 74 2.63 24.15 -22.56
C GLN A 74 1.43 23.72 -21.70
N LEU A 75 1.72 23.05 -20.58
CA LEU A 75 0.68 22.64 -19.63
C LEU A 75 0.01 23.87 -19.01
N PRO A 76 -1.31 23.86 -18.78
CA PRO A 76 -2.01 24.96 -18.12
C PRO A 76 -1.62 25.02 -16.64
N PRO A 77 -1.61 26.23 -16.02
CA PRO A 77 -1.48 26.34 -14.58
C PRO A 77 -2.70 25.73 -13.88
N GLN A 78 -2.48 24.96 -12.81
CA GLN A 78 -3.56 24.52 -11.93
C GLN A 78 -3.77 25.55 -10.81
N ASP A 79 -4.94 26.19 -10.79
CA ASP A 79 -5.34 27.07 -9.69
C ASP A 79 -5.63 26.25 -8.42
N ILE A 80 -4.72 26.30 -7.45
CA ILE A 80 -4.93 25.73 -6.11
C ILE A 80 -5.90 26.63 -5.33
N GLN A 81 -7.20 26.44 -5.55
CA GLN A 81 -8.23 27.07 -4.71
C GLN A 81 -8.24 26.45 -3.32
N VAL A 82 -7.78 27.21 -2.32
CA VAL A 82 -7.92 26.85 -0.90
C VAL A 82 -9.39 27.05 -0.48
N VAL A 83 -10.19 25.99 -0.58
CA VAL A 83 -11.63 26.01 -0.23
C VAL A 83 -11.82 26.03 1.29
N SER A 84 -11.89 27.24 1.86
CA SER A 84 -12.27 27.45 3.26
C SER A 84 -13.77 27.22 3.47
N ARG A 85 -14.15 25.97 3.79
CA ARG A 85 -15.54 25.64 4.13
C ARG A 85 -15.97 26.32 5.43
N GLN A 86 -16.79 27.37 5.31
CA GLN A 86 -17.61 27.83 6.42
C GLN A 86 -18.67 26.77 6.78
N SER A 87 -18.85 26.51 8.06
CA SER A 87 -19.94 25.68 8.57
C SER A 87 -20.45 26.31 9.86
N SER A 88 -21.51 27.12 9.73
CA SER A 88 -22.20 27.75 10.84
C SER A 88 -23.51 27.00 11.13
N VAL A 89 -23.78 26.72 12.42
CA VAL A 89 -25.08 26.93 13.10
C VAL A 89 -25.00 26.44 14.56
N VAL A 90 -24.93 27.43 15.46
CA VAL A 90 -25.61 27.55 16.76
C VAL A 90 -26.01 26.27 17.53
N SER A 91 -25.40 26.07 18.69
CA SER A 91 -26.15 26.00 19.96
C SER A 91 -25.33 26.63 21.11
N ARG A 92 -25.97 26.92 22.26
CA ARG A 92 -25.41 27.79 23.32
C ARG A 92 -25.22 27.05 24.63
N GLN A 93 -24.11 27.29 25.34
CA GLN A 93 -24.13 27.97 26.65
C GLN A 93 -22.74 28.46 27.08
N LYS A 94 -22.65 29.13 28.24
CA LYS A 94 -21.56 30.04 28.62
C LYS A 94 -20.44 29.36 29.42
N ASN A 95 -19.21 29.82 29.23
CA ASN A 95 -18.40 30.35 30.34
C ASN A 95 -17.39 31.41 29.84
N GLN A 96 -16.89 32.24 30.74
CA GLN A 96 -16.03 33.40 30.42
C GLN A 96 -14.57 33.17 30.85
N ILE A 97 -13.63 33.55 29.99
CA ILE A 97 -12.30 34.08 30.32
C ILE A 97 -11.95 35.09 29.21
N VAL A 98 -11.19 36.15 29.54
CA VAL A 98 -10.81 37.23 28.62
C VAL A 98 -9.28 37.18 28.39
N PRO A 99 -8.79 37.31 27.15
CA PRO A 99 -7.35 37.28 26.86
C PRO A 99 -6.66 38.63 27.14
N GLU A 100 -5.36 38.55 27.39
CA GLU A 100 -4.48 39.66 27.80
C GLU A 100 -3.90 40.42 26.58
N GLN A 101 -3.60 41.72 26.73
CA GLN A 101 -3.00 42.55 25.68
C GLN A 101 -1.69 43.19 26.14
N GLN A 102 -0.73 43.30 25.22
CA GLN A 102 0.59 43.91 25.47
C GLN A 102 0.51 45.45 25.60
N PRO A 103 1.24 46.07 26.56
CA PRO A 103 1.40 47.52 26.64
C PRO A 103 2.49 48.05 25.68
N PRO A 104 2.48 49.36 25.34
CA PRO A 104 3.31 49.94 24.28
C PRO A 104 4.71 50.42 24.71
N THR A 105 5.51 50.80 23.71
CA THR A 105 6.84 51.42 23.84
C THR A 105 6.82 52.80 24.53
N THR A 106 7.91 53.12 25.25
CA THR A 106 8.09 54.38 25.99
C THR A 106 9.34 55.17 25.57
N ALA A 107 9.30 56.48 25.84
CA ALA A 107 10.25 57.51 25.41
C ALA A 107 11.53 57.59 26.30
N PRO A 108 12.59 58.34 25.91
CA PRO A 108 13.90 58.25 26.56
C PRO A 108 13.97 58.90 27.96
N GLN A 109 14.85 58.36 28.81
CA GLN A 109 15.08 58.86 30.17
C GLN A 109 16.04 60.08 30.21
N PRO A 110 15.88 61.00 31.18
CA PRO A 110 16.83 62.08 31.45
C PRO A 110 18.06 61.59 32.22
N SER A 111 19.15 62.36 32.16
CA SER A 111 20.41 62.05 32.86
C SER A 111 20.32 62.18 34.38
N ALA A 112 20.96 61.26 35.09
CA ALA A 112 20.93 61.19 36.56
C ALA A 112 21.90 62.20 37.23
N PRO A 113 21.53 62.78 38.38
CA PRO A 113 22.44 63.55 39.22
C PRO A 113 23.39 62.63 40.03
N ASN A 114 24.59 63.14 40.35
CA ASN A 114 25.59 62.39 41.11
C ASN A 114 25.09 61.93 42.50
N PRO A 115 25.46 60.71 42.95
CA PRO A 115 25.04 60.20 44.24
C PRO A 115 25.73 60.94 45.39
N ARG A 116 24.97 61.24 46.45
CA ARG A 116 25.53 61.50 47.78
C ARG A 116 25.91 60.15 48.43
N PRO A 117 26.96 60.08 49.26
CA PRO A 117 27.32 58.83 49.93
C PRO A 117 26.18 58.37 50.83
N SER A 118 25.67 57.17 50.57
CA SER A 118 24.71 56.48 51.44
C SER A 118 25.40 56.05 52.75
N ALA A 119 24.64 56.05 53.85
CA ALA A 119 25.12 55.55 55.13
C ALA A 119 25.53 54.08 55.02
N SER A 120 26.51 53.67 55.83
CA SER A 120 26.90 52.25 55.93
C SER A 120 25.66 51.39 56.23
N PRO A 121 25.39 50.32 55.47
CA PRO A 121 24.25 49.45 55.75
C PRO A 121 24.40 48.88 57.16
N THR A 122 23.29 48.85 57.91
CA THR A 122 23.24 48.35 59.28
C THR A 122 23.75 46.92 59.35
N GLN A 123 24.22 46.53 60.54
CA GLN A 123 24.83 45.22 60.75
C GLN A 123 23.86 44.09 60.38
N ASP A 124 22.58 44.26 60.70
CA ASP A 124 21.48 43.34 60.35
C ASP A 124 21.26 43.24 58.83
N ALA A 125 21.33 44.38 58.11
CA ALA A 125 21.17 44.38 56.65
C ALA A 125 22.34 43.67 55.94
N ARG A 126 23.55 43.70 56.52
CA ARG A 126 24.69 42.90 56.04
C ARG A 126 24.55 41.41 56.37
N ILE A 127 23.96 41.09 57.53
CA ILE A 127 23.68 39.70 57.93
C ILE A 127 22.63 39.10 56.98
N ILE A 128 21.47 39.73 56.83
CA ILE A 128 20.38 39.28 55.94
C ILE A 128 20.83 39.15 54.48
N ALA A 129 21.64 40.11 53.98
CA ALA A 129 22.19 40.04 52.62
C ALA A 129 23.23 38.93 52.44
N LYS A 130 23.93 38.52 53.51
CA LYS A 130 24.82 37.35 53.48
C LYS A 130 24.01 36.06 53.62
N GLU A 131 23.07 35.98 54.55
CA GLU A 131 22.18 34.83 54.75
C GLU A 131 21.39 34.48 53.48
N THR A 132 20.89 35.47 52.73
CA THR A 132 20.21 35.23 51.44
C THR A 132 21.15 34.87 50.28
N LEU A 133 22.46 35.07 50.43
CA LEU A 133 23.46 34.64 49.45
C LEU A 133 23.97 33.23 49.80
N ASP A 134 24.31 33.00 51.07
CA ASP A 134 24.59 31.68 51.65
C ASP A 134 23.40 30.71 51.43
N GLN A 135 22.14 31.18 51.54
CA GLN A 135 20.94 30.40 51.21
C GLN A 135 20.85 30.06 49.73
N ARG A 136 21.14 30.99 48.81
CA ARG A 136 21.10 30.72 47.36
C ARG A 136 22.22 29.77 46.91
N GLU A 137 23.39 29.85 47.55
CA GLU A 137 24.44 28.86 47.34
C GLU A 137 24.04 27.50 47.93
N ALA A 138 23.40 27.45 49.09
CA ALA A 138 22.86 26.22 49.67
C ALA A 138 21.71 25.61 48.83
N GLU A 139 20.78 26.42 48.31
CA GLU A 139 19.75 26.00 47.36
C GLU A 139 20.38 25.43 46.09
N LYS A 140 21.39 26.11 45.53
CA LYS A 140 22.09 25.65 44.33
C LYS A 140 22.83 24.33 44.57
N VAL A 141 23.53 24.18 45.68
CA VAL A 141 24.20 22.92 46.07
C VAL A 141 23.19 21.80 46.35
N PHE A 142 22.02 22.13 46.93
CA PHE A 142 20.93 21.17 47.13
C PHE A 142 20.32 20.73 45.80
N HIS A 143 20.12 21.64 44.84
CA HIS A 143 19.68 21.33 43.48
C HIS A 143 20.73 20.53 42.68
N GLU A 144 22.03 20.78 42.89
CA GLU A 144 23.13 19.99 42.32
C GLU A 144 23.21 18.57 42.92
N GLY A 145 22.64 18.36 44.11
CA GLY A 145 22.52 17.06 44.77
C GLY A 145 21.22 16.29 44.49
N MET A 146 20.28 16.86 43.72
CA MET A 146 19.03 16.18 43.35
C MET A 146 19.14 15.48 42.00
N LEU A 147 18.70 14.22 41.93
CA LEU A 147 18.63 13.43 40.70
C LEU A 147 17.81 14.17 39.63
N SER A 148 18.46 14.62 38.57
CA SER A 148 17.80 15.30 37.46
C SER A 148 17.39 14.29 36.38
N VAL A 149 16.46 14.71 35.50
CA VAL A 149 16.09 13.91 34.32
C VAL A 149 17.30 13.64 33.43
N ARG A 150 18.32 14.51 33.42
CA ARG A 150 19.56 14.31 32.65
C ARG A 150 20.36 13.13 33.16
N ASP A 151 20.41 12.92 34.48
CA ASP A 151 21.17 11.83 35.11
C ASP A 151 20.49 10.47 34.92
N ILE A 152 19.18 10.47 34.63
CA ILE A 152 18.39 9.28 34.30
C ILE A 152 18.54 8.88 32.83
N ILE A 153 18.67 9.84 31.91
CA ILE A 153 18.76 9.58 30.45
C ILE A 153 20.19 9.60 29.90
N ALA A 154 21.19 10.00 30.68
CA ALA A 154 22.59 9.98 30.26
C ALA A 154 23.07 8.52 30.08
N PRO A 155 23.83 8.20 29.00
CA PRO A 155 24.36 6.87 28.81
C PRO A 155 25.39 6.54 29.89
N ALA A 156 25.36 5.29 30.39
CA ALA A 156 26.25 4.82 31.47
C ALA A 156 27.76 4.89 31.13
N ALA A 157 28.11 5.01 29.84
CA ALA A 157 29.44 5.30 29.36
C ALA A 157 29.40 6.23 28.15
N PHE A 158 30.38 7.12 28.03
CA PHE A 158 30.64 7.95 26.85
C PHE A 158 32.16 7.95 26.60
N VAL A 159 32.66 7.00 25.81
CA VAL A 159 34.11 6.79 25.61
C VAL A 159 34.49 7.05 24.16
N ILE A 160 35.24 8.13 23.93
CA ILE A 160 35.74 8.53 22.62
C ILE A 160 37.00 7.72 22.30
N ASN A 161 36.99 6.96 21.20
CA ASN A 161 38.14 6.27 20.66
C ASN A 161 38.53 6.85 19.29
N PRO A 162 39.76 6.61 18.78
CA PRO A 162 40.20 7.18 17.51
C PRO A 162 39.34 6.84 16.28
N GLY A 163 38.65 5.69 16.28
CA GLY A 163 37.86 5.18 15.15
C GLY A 163 36.44 4.72 15.49
N TYR A 164 35.95 4.97 16.71
CA TYR A 164 34.57 4.73 17.15
C TYR A 164 34.30 5.50 18.45
N LEU A 165 33.04 5.57 18.87
CA LEU A 165 32.61 6.09 20.16
C LEU A 165 31.73 5.04 20.85
N GLN A 166 31.87 4.87 22.17
CA GLN A 166 31.05 3.93 22.95
C GLN A 166 30.01 4.69 23.78
N LEU A 167 28.75 4.31 23.62
CA LEU A 167 27.56 4.84 24.28
C LEU A 167 26.91 3.73 25.11
N GLY A 168 27.27 3.66 26.39
CA GLY A 168 26.91 2.51 27.25
C GLY A 168 27.44 1.20 26.66
N ASP A 169 26.53 0.30 26.29
CA ASP A 169 26.82 -1.02 25.71
C ASP A 169 26.85 -1.04 24.17
N THR A 170 26.63 0.12 23.52
CA THR A 170 26.58 0.27 22.06
C THR A 170 27.84 0.98 21.54
N PHE A 171 28.37 0.54 20.40
CA PHE A 171 29.45 1.21 19.68
C PHE A 171 28.88 1.94 18.46
N CYS A 172 29.31 3.17 18.22
CA CYS A 172 28.94 3.93 17.05
C CYS A 172 30.16 4.53 16.32
N LYS A 173 29.97 4.86 15.04
CA LYS A 173 30.98 5.49 14.18
C LYS A 173 30.32 6.44 13.20
N THR A 174 30.89 7.64 13.05
CA THR A 174 30.44 8.61 12.05
C THR A 174 31.32 8.61 10.80
N LEU A 175 30.64 8.68 9.66
CA LEU A 175 31.17 8.85 8.32
C LEU A 175 30.69 10.20 7.76
N PHE A 176 31.51 10.88 6.96
CA PHE A 176 31.13 12.08 6.20
C PHE A 176 31.28 11.85 4.70
N VAL A 177 30.34 12.36 3.89
CA VAL A 177 30.47 12.34 2.42
C VAL A 177 31.42 13.44 1.97
N TYR A 178 32.46 13.08 1.22
CA TYR A 178 33.44 14.03 0.69
C TYR A 178 33.42 14.16 -0.84
N THR A 179 32.80 13.24 -1.58
CA THR A 179 32.68 13.32 -3.06
C THR A 179 31.32 12.82 -3.51
N TYR A 180 30.75 13.48 -4.51
CA TYR A 180 29.51 13.12 -5.21
C TYR A 180 29.81 12.97 -6.73
N PRO A 181 29.02 12.18 -7.48
CA PRO A 181 29.10 12.13 -8.95
C PRO A 181 28.76 13.47 -9.61
N ARG A 182 29.07 13.60 -10.92
CA ARG A 182 28.74 14.79 -11.75
C ARG A 182 27.22 15.00 -11.91
N TYR A 183 26.44 13.94 -11.78
CA TYR A 183 24.98 13.95 -11.84
C TYR A 183 24.45 13.10 -10.68
N LEU A 184 23.48 13.63 -9.93
CA LEU A 184 22.74 12.90 -8.90
C LEU A 184 21.35 12.59 -9.43
N GLU A 185 20.96 11.31 -9.42
CA GLU A 185 19.62 10.88 -9.81
C GLU A 185 18.62 11.15 -8.67
N ALA A 186 17.33 11.32 -9.00
CA ALA A 186 16.32 11.52 -7.98
C ALA A 186 16.23 10.31 -7.03
N ASN A 187 16.06 10.56 -5.74
CA ASN A 187 15.93 9.55 -4.68
C ASN A 187 17.17 8.63 -4.51
N TRP A 188 18.37 9.02 -4.95
CA TRP A 188 19.60 8.20 -4.81
C TRP A 188 19.91 7.77 -3.37
N LEU A 189 19.46 8.54 -2.37
CA LEU A 189 19.65 8.26 -0.94
C LEU A 189 18.67 7.19 -0.41
N SER A 190 17.60 6.87 -1.16
CA SER A 190 16.53 5.94 -0.75
C SER A 190 17.02 4.52 -0.39
N PRO A 191 17.98 3.90 -1.11
CA PRO A 191 18.55 2.60 -0.72
C PRO A 191 19.33 2.62 0.61
N ILE A 192 19.73 3.81 1.08
CA ILE A 192 20.40 3.99 2.37
C ILE A 192 19.37 4.20 3.49
N ILE A 193 18.33 4.99 3.22
CA ILE A 193 17.24 5.28 4.18
C ILE A 193 16.40 4.02 4.47
N ASN A 194 16.18 3.18 3.46
CA ASN A 194 15.46 1.91 3.61
C ASN A 194 16.40 0.73 3.96
N TYR A 195 17.65 0.99 4.37
CA TYR A 195 18.58 -0.06 4.77
C TYR A 195 18.32 -0.49 6.21
N ASP A 196 18.17 -1.80 6.44
CA ASP A 196 17.76 -2.41 7.70
C ASP A 196 18.89 -2.43 8.74
N ILE A 197 19.40 -1.25 9.11
CA ILE A 197 20.46 -1.03 10.11
C ILE A 197 20.15 0.22 10.93
N THR A 198 20.54 0.24 12.21
CA THR A 198 20.38 1.44 13.05
C THR A 198 21.41 2.52 12.66
N MET A 199 20.94 3.61 12.06
CA MET A 199 21.77 4.77 11.71
C MET A 199 21.05 6.11 11.97
N ASP A 200 21.82 7.16 12.25
CA ASP A 200 21.38 8.56 12.13
C ASP A 200 21.96 9.18 10.85
N ILE A 201 21.15 9.99 10.14
CA ILE A 201 21.57 10.75 8.96
C ILE A 201 21.52 12.25 9.25
N GLY A 202 22.69 12.90 9.32
CA GLY A 202 22.82 14.34 9.54
C GLY A 202 22.93 15.11 8.22
N LEU A 203 21.90 15.90 7.89
CA LEU A 203 21.80 16.70 6.66
C LEU A 203 21.85 18.21 6.97
N HIS A 204 22.99 18.86 6.72
CA HIS A 204 23.20 20.28 7.04
C HIS A 204 23.24 21.13 5.77
N ILE A 205 22.23 22.00 5.60
CA ILE A 205 22.01 22.79 4.39
C ILE A 205 22.25 24.27 4.69
N HIS A 206 23.32 24.84 4.13
CA HIS A 206 23.68 26.25 4.30
C HIS A 206 23.50 27.01 2.97
N PRO A 207 22.49 27.90 2.82
CA PRO A 207 22.29 28.66 1.59
C PRO A 207 23.41 29.69 1.38
N LEU A 208 23.93 29.80 0.16
CA LEU A 208 24.95 30.79 -0.19
C LEU A 208 24.31 32.07 -0.77
N GLU A 209 24.81 33.23 -0.34
CA GLU A 209 24.40 34.51 -0.93
C GLU A 209 24.89 34.64 -2.37
N THR A 210 23.95 34.69 -3.33
CA THR A 210 24.25 34.78 -4.77
C THR A 210 25.19 35.94 -5.10
N ALA A 211 25.10 37.08 -4.40
CA ALA A 211 25.99 38.23 -4.60
C ALA A 211 27.47 37.92 -4.28
N ASN A 212 27.74 37.07 -3.29
CA ASN A 212 29.10 36.64 -2.95
C ASN A 212 29.61 35.57 -3.92
N VAL A 213 28.74 34.62 -4.30
CA VAL A 213 29.06 33.61 -5.33
C VAL A 213 29.42 34.29 -6.66
N MET A 214 28.59 35.20 -7.14
CA MET A 214 28.83 35.95 -8.39
C MET A 214 30.13 36.77 -8.36
N ARG A 215 30.50 37.31 -7.19
CA ARG A 215 31.76 38.03 -6.97
C ARG A 215 32.98 37.10 -7.08
N GLU A 216 32.93 35.89 -6.51
CA GLU A 216 34.02 34.92 -6.64
C GLU A 216 34.07 34.31 -8.05
N LEU A 217 32.93 33.95 -8.66
CA LEU A 217 32.88 33.46 -10.05
C LEU A 217 33.47 34.49 -11.03
N LYS A 218 33.18 35.79 -10.86
CA LYS A 218 33.82 36.86 -11.65
C LYS A 218 35.34 36.90 -11.46
N THR A 219 35.81 36.68 -10.23
CA THR A 219 37.26 36.59 -9.93
C THR A 219 37.89 35.32 -10.53
N GLN A 220 37.18 34.19 -10.57
CA GLN A 220 37.62 32.97 -11.25
C GLN A 220 37.72 33.15 -12.77
N VAL A 221 36.69 33.73 -13.42
CA VAL A 221 36.72 34.08 -14.85
C VAL A 221 37.94 34.95 -15.17
N GLY A 222 38.21 35.99 -14.36
CA GLY A 222 39.38 36.84 -14.52
C GLY A 222 40.71 36.10 -14.40
N LYS A 223 40.83 35.14 -13.46
CA LYS A 223 42.02 34.28 -13.32
C LYS A 223 42.21 33.39 -14.56
N ILE A 224 41.16 32.69 -15.00
CA ILE A 224 41.20 31.77 -16.15
C ILE A 224 41.56 32.52 -17.44
N GLN A 225 40.85 33.62 -17.73
CA GLN A 225 41.12 34.47 -18.90
C GLN A 225 42.54 35.05 -18.90
N SER A 226 43.05 35.48 -17.74
CA SER A 226 44.44 35.96 -17.60
C SER A 226 45.45 34.84 -17.87
N SER A 227 45.21 33.63 -17.36
CA SER A 227 46.07 32.47 -17.60
C SER A 227 46.10 32.07 -19.09
N MET A 228 44.94 32.05 -19.75
CA MET A 228 44.83 31.80 -21.20
C MET A 228 45.56 32.88 -22.01
N MET A 229 45.40 34.16 -21.66
CA MET A 229 46.09 35.26 -22.32
C MET A 229 47.62 35.16 -22.18
N ILE A 230 48.12 34.88 -20.97
CA ILE A 230 49.56 34.70 -20.71
C ILE A 230 50.13 33.46 -21.46
N ALA A 231 49.34 32.40 -21.63
CA ALA A 231 49.73 31.24 -22.43
C ALA A 231 49.80 31.59 -23.93
N GLN A 232 48.79 32.31 -24.44
CA GLN A 232 48.71 32.75 -25.83
C GLN A 232 49.82 33.77 -26.19
N GLU A 233 50.15 34.71 -25.30
CA GLU A 233 51.27 35.64 -25.46
C GLU A 233 52.63 34.94 -25.54
N LYS A 234 52.77 33.78 -24.87
CA LYS A 234 53.96 32.91 -24.95
C LYS A 234 53.96 32.00 -26.18
N GLY A 235 52.95 32.11 -27.07
CA GLY A 235 52.80 31.29 -28.26
C GLY A 235 52.40 29.83 -27.98
N ALA A 236 51.88 29.52 -26.80
CA ALA A 236 51.34 28.20 -26.50
C ALA A 236 50.06 27.94 -27.33
N PRO A 237 49.76 26.69 -27.70
CA PRO A 237 48.46 26.33 -28.24
C PRO A 237 47.35 26.58 -27.22
N ARG A 238 46.10 26.67 -27.69
CA ARG A 238 44.92 26.74 -26.82
C ARG A 238 44.85 25.53 -25.90
N ASP A 239 44.43 25.76 -24.68
CA ASP A 239 44.22 24.76 -23.64
C ASP A 239 42.71 24.42 -23.57
N PRO A 240 42.28 23.21 -24.01
CA PRO A 240 40.87 22.84 -23.98
C PRO A 240 40.29 22.70 -22.57
N GLU A 241 41.11 22.42 -21.56
CA GLU A 241 40.65 22.32 -20.17
C GLU A 241 40.31 23.70 -19.63
N LEU A 242 41.14 24.71 -19.92
CA LEU A 242 40.85 26.11 -19.57
C LEU A 242 39.68 26.70 -20.38
N GLU A 243 39.56 26.39 -21.67
CA GLU A 243 38.40 26.79 -22.49
C GLU A 243 37.10 26.16 -21.95
N THR A 244 37.12 24.88 -21.55
CA THR A 244 35.96 24.19 -20.95
C THR A 244 35.62 24.76 -19.57
N ALA A 245 36.62 24.94 -18.69
CA ALA A 245 36.41 25.49 -17.36
C ALA A 245 35.88 26.93 -17.39
N LEU A 246 36.29 27.75 -18.38
CA LEU A 246 35.70 29.06 -18.61
C LEU A 246 34.21 28.93 -18.98
N GLY A 247 33.87 28.04 -19.93
CA GLY A 247 32.50 27.80 -20.36
C GLY A 247 31.57 27.34 -19.22
N ASP A 248 32.00 26.37 -18.41
CA ASP A 248 31.23 25.86 -17.26
C ASP A 248 31.00 26.97 -16.21
N VAL A 249 32.01 27.80 -15.93
CA VAL A 249 31.91 28.91 -14.97
C VAL A 249 31.00 30.04 -15.47
N GLU A 250 31.05 30.38 -16.77
CA GLU A 250 30.14 31.39 -17.34
C GLU A 250 28.69 30.87 -17.44
N ALA A 251 28.48 29.60 -17.81
CA ALA A 251 27.16 28.98 -17.80
C ALA A 251 26.51 29.00 -16.41
N LEU A 252 27.27 28.61 -15.37
CA LEU A 252 26.81 28.68 -13.98
C LEU A 252 26.48 30.12 -13.55
N ARG A 253 27.36 31.08 -13.87
CA ARG A 253 27.16 32.50 -13.57
C ARG A 253 25.86 33.03 -14.19
N ASP A 254 25.59 32.68 -15.44
CA ASP A 254 24.42 33.18 -16.17
C ASP A 254 23.10 32.58 -15.62
N VAL A 255 23.07 31.30 -15.25
CA VAL A 255 21.90 30.66 -14.59
C VAL A 255 21.64 31.29 -13.21
N LEU A 256 22.69 31.52 -12.42
CA LEU A 256 22.60 32.20 -11.12
C LEU A 256 22.12 33.66 -11.26
N GLN A 257 22.55 34.37 -12.31
CA GLN A 257 22.13 35.75 -12.57
C GLN A 257 20.65 35.85 -13.01
N ARG A 258 20.12 34.84 -13.71
CA ARG A 258 18.68 34.75 -14.04
C ARG A 258 17.82 34.34 -12.84
N GLY A 259 18.43 33.86 -11.75
CA GLY A 259 17.73 33.44 -10.53
C GLY A 259 17.00 32.09 -10.66
N GLU A 260 17.28 31.34 -11.72
CA GLU A 260 16.71 30.00 -11.98
C GLU A 260 17.16 28.96 -10.96
N VAL A 261 18.37 29.13 -10.42
CA VAL A 261 19.02 28.21 -9.49
C VAL A 261 19.70 29.01 -8.36
N ARG A 262 19.92 28.37 -7.21
CA ARG A 262 20.73 28.89 -6.09
C ARG A 262 21.81 27.87 -5.74
N LEU A 263 22.90 28.33 -5.13
CA LEU A 263 23.89 27.43 -4.53
C LEU A 263 23.69 27.29 -3.03
N PHE A 264 23.97 26.08 -2.54
CA PHE A 264 23.94 25.69 -1.15
C PHE A 264 25.24 24.94 -0.82
N GLN A 265 25.62 24.96 0.45
CA GLN A 265 26.64 24.09 1.01
C GLN A 265 25.95 22.96 1.77
N LEU A 266 26.24 21.72 1.39
CA LEU A 266 25.72 20.52 2.01
C LEU A 266 26.81 19.80 2.81
N GLY A 267 26.57 19.62 4.11
CA GLY A 267 27.21 18.60 4.93
C GLY A 267 26.29 17.38 5.02
N LEU A 268 26.82 16.19 4.78
CA LEU A 268 26.08 14.92 4.88
C LEU A 268 26.90 13.91 5.67
N TYR A 269 26.30 13.45 6.78
CA TYR A 269 26.93 12.62 7.79
C TYR A 269 26.06 11.39 8.10
N PHE A 270 26.71 10.24 8.32
CA PHE A 270 26.05 8.99 8.70
C PHE A 270 26.68 8.46 9.99
N THR A 271 25.90 8.25 11.04
CA THR A 271 26.38 7.60 12.27
C THR A 271 25.74 6.22 12.37
N ILE A 272 26.54 5.17 12.25
CA ILE A 272 26.11 3.77 12.37
C ILE A 272 26.23 3.33 13.83
N TYR A 273 25.27 2.54 14.31
CA TYR A 273 25.27 1.90 15.63
C TYR A 273 25.38 0.37 15.52
N ALA A 274 26.04 -0.27 16.49
CA ALA A 274 26.23 -1.71 16.58
C ALA A 274 26.50 -2.16 18.03
N HIS A 275 26.21 -3.42 18.36
CA HIS A 275 26.52 -4.00 19.67
C HIS A 275 27.93 -4.61 19.73
N THR A 276 28.59 -4.84 18.59
CA THR A 276 29.99 -5.27 18.55
C THR A 276 30.84 -4.48 17.56
N LEU A 277 32.16 -4.45 17.78
CA LEU A 277 33.11 -3.78 16.88
C LEU A 277 33.27 -4.50 15.53
N GLU A 278 33.01 -5.81 15.47
CA GLU A 278 33.07 -6.62 14.24
C GLU A 278 31.84 -6.36 13.35
N GLU A 279 30.65 -6.30 13.97
CA GLU A 279 29.42 -5.82 13.36
C GLU A 279 29.58 -4.37 12.86
N LEU A 280 30.03 -3.44 13.71
CA LEU A 280 30.28 -2.04 13.33
C LEU A 280 31.21 -1.93 12.11
N GLY A 281 32.28 -2.71 12.08
CA GLY A 281 33.23 -2.77 10.96
C GLY A 281 32.65 -3.39 9.69
N THR A 282 31.64 -4.26 9.81
CA THR A 282 30.92 -4.87 8.68
C THR A 282 29.90 -3.88 8.10
N LEU A 283 29.07 -3.30 8.96
CA LEU A 283 28.08 -2.26 8.59
C LEU A 283 28.76 -1.03 7.94
N THR A 284 29.92 -0.60 8.48
CA THR A 284 30.74 0.47 7.87
C THR A 284 31.04 0.15 6.39
N LYS A 285 31.61 -1.03 6.13
CA LYS A 285 32.02 -1.44 4.78
C LYS A 285 30.83 -1.64 3.83
N GLN A 286 29.69 -2.09 4.35
CA GLN A 286 28.47 -2.22 3.56
C GLN A 286 27.95 -0.84 3.12
N LEU A 287 27.92 0.15 4.02
CA LEU A 287 27.55 1.52 3.67
C LEU A 287 28.54 2.15 2.67
N GLU A 288 29.85 2.02 2.91
CA GLU A 288 30.89 2.51 2.01
C GLU A 288 30.82 1.84 0.61
N SER A 289 30.54 0.53 0.55
CA SER A 289 30.40 -0.20 -0.72
C SER A 289 29.13 0.21 -1.48
N THR A 290 28.02 0.45 -0.78
CA THR A 290 26.75 0.85 -1.41
C THR A 290 26.84 2.28 -1.97
N LEU A 291 27.39 3.22 -1.19
CA LEU A 291 27.63 4.59 -1.66
C LEU A 291 28.71 4.64 -2.76
N GLY A 292 29.79 3.85 -2.62
CA GLY A 292 30.85 3.76 -3.62
C GLY A 292 30.37 3.24 -4.98
N GLY A 293 29.35 2.36 -4.99
CA GLY A 293 28.65 1.94 -6.22
C GLY A 293 27.92 3.07 -6.93
N MET A 294 27.48 4.11 -6.19
CA MET A 294 26.88 5.34 -6.73
C MET A 294 27.93 6.42 -7.06
N LEU A 295 29.23 6.11 -6.98
CA LEU A 295 30.35 7.06 -7.05
C LEU A 295 30.31 8.14 -5.96
N ILE A 296 29.66 7.85 -4.83
CA ILE A 296 29.60 8.71 -3.65
C ILE A 296 30.62 8.17 -2.63
N TYR A 297 31.57 9.00 -2.23
CA TYR A 297 32.69 8.56 -1.39
C TYR A 297 32.60 9.18 0.00
N THR A 298 32.59 8.30 1.01
CA THR A 298 32.59 8.60 2.44
C THR A 298 33.97 8.44 3.07
N LYS A 299 34.16 9.05 4.24
CA LYS A 299 35.34 8.84 5.09
C LYS A 299 34.98 8.92 6.56
N GLU A 300 35.66 8.12 7.39
CA GLU A 300 35.50 8.11 8.85
C GLU A 300 35.96 9.44 9.49
N THR A 301 35.23 9.91 10.52
CA THR A 301 35.64 11.05 11.36
C THR A 301 36.75 10.68 12.36
N LEU A 302 37.88 10.16 11.86
CA LEU A 302 39.01 9.71 12.68
C LEU A 302 39.50 10.81 13.62
N LEU A 303 39.69 10.46 14.90
CA LEU A 303 40.01 11.39 16.01
C LEU A 303 38.98 12.51 16.27
N GLN A 304 37.80 12.44 15.64
CA GLN A 304 36.70 13.44 15.74
C GLN A 304 35.33 12.77 15.89
N MET A 305 35.27 11.55 16.44
CA MET A 305 34.03 10.74 16.56
C MET A 305 32.97 11.39 17.46
N ASP A 306 33.37 12.21 18.43
CA ASP A 306 32.49 13.03 19.25
C ASP A 306 31.80 14.13 18.43
N SER A 307 32.57 14.80 17.56
CA SER A 307 32.11 15.85 16.67
C SER A 307 31.24 15.28 15.54
N GLY A 308 31.55 14.07 15.07
CA GLY A 308 30.73 13.30 14.15
C GLY A 308 29.37 12.95 14.75
N PHE A 309 29.34 12.37 15.95
CA PHE A 309 28.11 12.06 16.68
C PHE A 309 27.25 13.31 16.91
N VAL A 310 27.86 14.45 17.30
CA VAL A 310 27.15 15.74 17.43
C VAL A 310 26.58 16.24 16.10
N ALA A 311 27.22 15.94 14.96
CA ALA A 311 26.75 16.34 13.63
C ALA A 311 25.56 15.51 13.12
N THR A 312 25.32 14.30 13.63
CA THR A 312 24.09 13.54 13.33
C THR A 312 23.00 13.68 14.40
N ALA A 313 23.36 14.04 15.63
CA ALA A 313 22.41 14.27 16.71
C ALA A 313 21.40 15.40 16.39
N PRO A 314 20.17 15.37 16.96
CA PRO A 314 19.12 16.36 16.73
C PRO A 314 19.37 17.71 17.45
N LEU A 315 20.60 18.21 17.37
CA LEU A 315 21.08 19.47 17.97
C LEU A 315 21.27 20.59 16.94
N LEU A 316 21.01 20.32 15.65
CA LEU A 316 21.18 21.23 14.50
C LEU A 316 22.57 21.91 14.47
N ARG A 317 23.62 21.13 14.77
CA ARG A 317 24.99 21.63 14.90
C ARG A 317 25.95 20.80 14.05
N ASP A 318 26.35 21.32 12.89
CA ASP A 318 27.48 20.77 12.17
C ASP A 318 28.80 21.08 12.93
N ALA A 319 29.35 20.07 13.59
CA ALA A 319 30.64 20.15 14.28
C ALA A 319 31.84 19.66 13.42
N ILE A 320 31.58 19.15 12.21
CA ILE A 320 32.59 18.62 11.29
C ILE A 320 32.86 19.59 10.13
N SER A 321 31.84 20.29 9.64
CA SER A 321 31.90 21.33 8.60
C SER A 321 32.57 20.89 7.28
N VAL A 322 32.43 19.62 6.90
CA VAL A 322 32.88 19.12 5.60
C VAL A 322 31.76 19.34 4.58
N LEU A 323 31.75 20.54 4.01
CA LEU A 323 30.70 21.04 3.15
C LEU A 323 31.05 20.90 1.65
N ARG A 324 30.06 20.54 0.82
CA ARG A 324 30.15 20.57 -0.65
C ARG A 324 29.13 21.53 -1.25
N ASN A 325 29.58 22.31 -2.23
CA ASN A 325 28.69 23.21 -2.97
C ASN A 325 27.80 22.38 -3.91
N LEU A 326 26.48 22.47 -3.74
CA LEU A 326 25.46 21.90 -4.62
C LEU A 326 24.52 23.00 -5.13
N ASP A 327 23.88 22.74 -6.26
CA ASP A 327 22.85 23.59 -6.83
C ASP A 327 21.44 23.16 -6.34
N THR A 328 20.40 23.94 -6.63
CA THR A 328 19.00 23.60 -6.27
C THR A 328 18.58 22.20 -6.74
N GLY A 329 18.95 21.79 -7.96
CA GLY A 329 18.58 20.50 -8.54
C GLY A 329 19.31 19.33 -7.89
N SER A 330 20.62 19.45 -7.71
CA SER A 330 21.42 18.44 -7.00
C SER A 330 20.98 18.30 -5.55
N LEU A 331 20.62 19.40 -4.87
CA LEU A 331 20.18 19.37 -3.48
C LEU A 331 18.82 18.69 -3.30
N SER A 332 17.86 18.89 -4.21
CA SER A 332 16.54 18.26 -4.08
C SER A 332 16.56 16.73 -4.22
N SER A 333 17.59 16.17 -4.88
CA SER A 333 17.80 14.73 -4.98
C SER A 333 18.06 14.03 -3.63
N VAL A 334 18.50 14.80 -2.61
CA VAL A 334 18.91 14.30 -1.28
C VAL A 334 17.76 14.30 -0.27
N PHE A 335 16.52 14.57 -0.71
CA PHE A 335 15.37 14.69 0.20
C PHE A 335 14.96 13.31 0.77
N PRO A 336 14.95 13.10 2.10
CA PRO A 336 14.90 11.75 2.66
C PRO A 336 13.48 11.14 2.75
N PHE A 337 12.43 11.95 2.73
CA PHE A 337 11.06 11.48 2.97
C PHE A 337 10.45 10.86 1.70
N THR A 338 10.92 9.66 1.35
CA THR A 338 10.53 8.91 0.14
C THR A 338 9.99 7.50 0.42
N SER A 339 9.93 7.06 1.68
CA SER A 339 9.36 5.77 2.10
C SER A 339 7.83 5.81 2.18
N SER A 340 7.18 4.77 1.64
CA SER A 340 5.73 4.56 1.67
C SER A 340 5.34 3.54 2.76
N GLU A 341 5.37 3.96 4.03
CA GLU A 341 4.92 3.09 5.12
C GLU A 341 3.38 2.94 5.14
N LEU A 342 2.91 1.71 4.92
CA LEU A 342 1.51 1.32 5.09
C LEU A 342 1.25 0.75 6.49
N THR A 343 1.60 1.56 7.49
CA THR A 343 1.51 1.25 8.92
C THR A 343 0.57 2.24 9.61
N GLN A 344 -0.42 1.76 10.35
CA GLN A 344 -1.30 2.53 11.24
C GLN A 344 -1.25 1.94 12.65
N GLU A 345 -1.60 2.75 13.65
CA GLU A 345 -1.64 2.34 15.07
C GLU A 345 -2.73 1.29 15.35
N ASP A 346 -3.83 1.32 14.60
CA ASP A 346 -5.01 0.46 14.76
C ASP A 346 -5.27 -0.39 13.51
N GLY A 347 -5.65 -1.66 13.72
CA GLY A 347 -6.16 -2.55 12.68
C GLY A 347 -5.60 -3.96 12.71
N ILE A 348 -5.58 -4.63 11.55
CA ILE A 348 -5.03 -5.98 11.42
C ILE A 348 -3.70 -5.97 10.68
N LEU A 349 -2.81 -6.88 11.07
CA LEU A 349 -1.63 -7.23 10.28
C LEU A 349 -2.08 -7.94 8.99
N TYR A 350 -1.65 -7.45 7.83
CA TYR A 350 -1.79 -8.14 6.54
C TYR A 350 -0.56 -8.97 6.20
N GLY A 351 0.64 -8.45 6.50
CA GLY A 351 1.92 -9.08 6.20
C GLY A 351 3.08 -8.14 6.51
N VAL A 352 4.26 -8.42 5.95
CA VAL A 352 5.45 -7.55 6.00
C VAL A 352 5.76 -6.94 4.63
N ASN A 353 6.28 -5.72 4.63
CA ASN A 353 6.79 -5.03 3.45
C ASN A 353 8.15 -5.62 3.06
N ARG A 354 8.29 -6.10 1.82
CA ARG A 354 9.49 -6.77 1.33
C ARG A 354 10.68 -5.84 1.08
N HIS A 355 10.48 -4.52 1.09
CA HIS A 355 11.54 -3.54 0.82
C HIS A 355 12.30 -3.09 2.07
N ASN A 356 11.63 -3.02 3.23
CA ASN A 356 12.16 -2.46 4.47
C ASN A 356 11.74 -3.24 5.74
N ASN A 357 11.20 -4.46 5.58
CA ASN A 357 10.71 -5.35 6.64
C ASN A 357 9.59 -4.76 7.55
N SER A 358 9.00 -3.60 7.22
CA SER A 358 7.98 -2.97 8.06
C SER A 358 6.67 -3.76 8.10
N LEU A 359 5.92 -3.67 9.20
CA LEU A 359 4.65 -4.39 9.36
C LEU A 359 3.52 -3.64 8.63
N ILE A 360 2.83 -4.31 7.71
CA ILE A 360 1.65 -3.74 7.02
C ILE A 360 0.44 -3.95 7.91
N ILE A 361 0.07 -2.92 8.68
CA ILE A 361 -1.01 -2.94 9.68
C ILE A 361 -1.94 -1.76 9.42
N PHE A 362 -3.24 -2.02 9.23
CA PHE A 362 -4.30 -0.98 9.27
C PHE A 362 -5.70 -1.59 9.31
N ASP A 363 -6.72 -0.78 9.63
CA ASP A 363 -8.13 -1.14 9.51
C ASP A 363 -8.67 -0.72 8.12
N ARG A 364 -9.11 -1.68 7.31
CA ARG A 364 -9.70 -1.40 5.98
C ARG A 364 -11.03 -0.61 6.06
N PHE A 365 -11.67 -0.52 7.23
CA PHE A 365 -12.81 0.38 7.44
C PHE A 365 -12.41 1.86 7.59
N ASN A 366 -11.11 2.19 7.73
CA ASN A 366 -10.60 3.57 7.70
C ASN A 366 -10.41 4.11 6.27
N LEU A 367 -10.43 3.25 5.24
CA LEU A 367 -10.29 3.64 3.83
C LEU A 367 -11.58 4.29 3.28
N GLU A 368 -11.50 4.91 2.10
CA GLU A 368 -12.68 5.52 1.44
C GLU A 368 -13.81 4.53 1.20
N ASN A 369 -13.51 3.25 1.02
CA ASN A 369 -14.46 2.16 1.17
C ASN A 369 -13.73 0.92 1.73
N ALA A 370 -14.46 0.05 2.42
CA ALA A 370 -13.91 -1.19 2.95
C ALA A 370 -13.92 -2.34 1.92
N ASN A 371 -14.02 -2.06 0.61
CA ASN A 371 -14.03 -3.09 -0.42
C ASN A 371 -12.60 -3.49 -0.83
N SER A 372 -12.45 -4.73 -1.25
CA SER A 372 -11.19 -5.29 -1.73
C SER A 372 -11.38 -6.22 -2.93
N VAL A 373 -10.38 -6.21 -3.81
CA VAL A 373 -10.19 -7.22 -4.87
C VAL A 373 -8.88 -7.97 -4.65
N VAL A 374 -8.92 -9.29 -4.80
CA VAL A 374 -7.77 -10.19 -4.61
C VAL A 374 -7.61 -11.09 -5.83
N PHE A 375 -6.54 -10.87 -6.58
CA PHE A 375 -6.22 -11.62 -7.80
C PHE A 375 -4.93 -12.43 -7.61
N ALA A 376 -5.01 -13.73 -7.88
CA ALA A 376 -3.94 -14.67 -7.58
C ALA A 376 -4.13 -15.95 -8.40
N LYS A 377 -3.12 -16.43 -9.14
CA LYS A 377 -3.22 -17.75 -9.77
C LYS A 377 -3.29 -18.86 -8.71
N SER A 378 -3.73 -20.05 -9.13
CA SER A 378 -3.82 -21.21 -8.24
C SER A 378 -2.50 -21.51 -7.52
N GLY A 379 -2.58 -21.82 -6.22
CA GLY A 379 -1.42 -22.12 -5.38
C GLY A 379 -0.64 -20.91 -4.82
N SER A 380 -0.91 -19.67 -5.25
CA SER A 380 -0.14 -18.48 -4.84
C SER A 380 -0.31 -18.01 -3.38
N GLY A 381 -1.02 -18.77 -2.53
CA GLY A 381 -1.28 -18.40 -1.12
C GLY A 381 -2.58 -17.63 -0.88
N LYS A 382 -3.36 -17.35 -1.94
CA LYS A 382 -4.71 -16.74 -1.94
C LYS A 382 -5.52 -17.07 -0.68
N SER A 383 -5.83 -18.35 -0.52
CA SER A 383 -6.72 -18.86 0.52
C SER A 383 -6.11 -18.81 1.94
N TYR A 384 -4.78 -18.77 2.07
CA TYR A 384 -4.11 -18.57 3.35
C TYR A 384 -4.28 -17.11 3.81
N MET A 385 -4.03 -16.15 2.91
CA MET A 385 -4.21 -14.72 3.19
C MET A 385 -5.66 -14.38 3.57
N ILE A 386 -6.64 -14.87 2.81
CA ILE A 386 -8.06 -14.60 3.09
C ILE A 386 -8.49 -15.23 4.43
N LYS A 387 -8.01 -16.43 4.76
CA LYS A 387 -8.30 -17.08 6.06
C LYS A 387 -7.64 -16.34 7.22
N LEU A 388 -6.46 -15.74 7.03
CA LEU A 388 -5.82 -14.84 8.00
C LEU A 388 -6.57 -13.52 8.16
N GLU A 389 -6.96 -12.83 7.08
CA GLU A 389 -7.78 -11.62 7.14
C GLU A 389 -9.08 -11.91 7.90
N ALA A 390 -9.85 -12.92 7.47
CA ALA A 390 -11.12 -13.28 8.08
C ALA A 390 -10.99 -13.56 9.58
N LEU A 391 -9.97 -14.33 10.00
CA LEU A 391 -9.74 -14.63 11.41
C LEU A 391 -9.31 -13.39 12.21
N ARG A 392 -8.38 -12.57 11.67
CA ARG A 392 -7.92 -11.34 12.33
C ARG A 392 -9.06 -10.33 12.46
N SER A 393 -9.86 -10.09 11.42
CA SER A 393 -11.03 -9.21 11.48
C SER A 393 -12.13 -9.72 12.44
N LEU A 394 -12.34 -11.04 12.53
CA LEU A 394 -13.25 -11.64 13.51
C LEU A 394 -12.78 -11.40 14.95
N MET A 395 -11.47 -11.51 15.22
CA MET A 395 -10.89 -11.19 16.53
C MET A 395 -11.07 -9.71 16.92
N PHE A 396 -11.12 -8.81 15.93
CA PHE A 396 -11.45 -7.38 16.09
C PHE A 396 -12.96 -7.08 16.00
N GLY A 397 -13.83 -8.09 16.16
CA GLY A 397 -15.28 -7.90 16.30
C GLY A 397 -16.04 -7.61 15.01
N THR A 398 -15.50 -7.96 13.86
CA THR A 398 -16.17 -7.84 12.55
C THR A 398 -16.86 -9.16 12.18
N ASP A 399 -18.16 -9.14 11.84
CA ASP A 399 -18.85 -10.35 11.35
C ASP A 399 -18.26 -10.77 9.98
N ILE A 400 -18.04 -12.07 9.77
CA ILE A 400 -17.52 -12.62 8.50
C ILE A 400 -18.60 -13.45 7.82
N ILE A 401 -18.85 -13.19 6.53
CA ILE A 401 -19.77 -13.97 5.70
C ILE A 401 -19.05 -14.39 4.43
N ILE A 402 -18.86 -15.69 4.21
CA ILE A 402 -18.13 -16.23 3.04
C ILE A 402 -19.09 -16.95 2.09
N VAL A 403 -18.91 -16.77 0.79
CA VAL A 403 -19.51 -17.60 -0.28
C VAL A 403 -18.39 -18.43 -0.91
N ASP A 404 -18.51 -19.76 -0.82
CA ASP A 404 -17.44 -20.74 -0.98
C ASP A 404 -17.84 -21.84 -2.00
N PRO A 405 -17.39 -21.74 -3.27
CA PRO A 405 -17.70 -22.76 -4.28
C PRO A 405 -16.81 -24.01 -4.19
N GLU A 406 -15.71 -23.99 -3.43
CA GLU A 406 -14.73 -25.08 -3.37
C GLU A 406 -14.73 -25.86 -2.04
N ASN A 407 -15.49 -25.42 -1.03
CA ASN A 407 -15.50 -25.94 0.35
C ASN A 407 -14.11 -25.82 1.02
N GLU A 408 -13.51 -24.65 0.86
CA GLU A 408 -12.21 -24.27 1.41
C GLU A 408 -12.28 -23.76 2.86
N TYR A 409 -13.42 -23.22 3.28
CA TYR A 409 -13.54 -22.46 4.54
C TYR A 409 -14.24 -23.23 5.67
N LYS A 410 -14.77 -24.44 5.42
CA LYS A 410 -15.46 -25.25 6.43
C LYS A 410 -14.63 -25.50 7.69
N ASN A 411 -13.38 -25.92 7.55
CA ASN A 411 -12.53 -26.23 8.70
C ASN A 411 -12.24 -24.98 9.57
N LEU A 412 -12.19 -23.79 8.96
CA LEU A 412 -12.10 -22.51 9.69
C LEU A 412 -13.42 -22.19 10.38
N CYS A 413 -14.56 -22.33 9.68
CA CYS A 413 -15.91 -22.14 10.19
C CYS A 413 -16.16 -23.00 11.45
N ASP A 414 -15.89 -24.30 11.36
CA ASP A 414 -16.02 -25.26 12.45
C ASP A 414 -15.12 -24.88 13.64
N ALA A 415 -13.87 -24.45 13.38
CA ALA A 415 -12.88 -24.11 14.41
C ALA A 415 -13.21 -22.81 15.19
N VAL A 416 -13.88 -21.84 14.56
CA VAL A 416 -14.33 -20.59 15.23
C VAL A 416 -15.75 -20.70 15.81
N GLY A 417 -16.40 -21.86 15.74
CA GLY A 417 -17.79 -22.05 16.19
C GLY A 417 -18.82 -21.34 15.31
N GLY A 418 -18.49 -21.12 14.03
CA GLY A 418 -19.32 -20.45 13.04
C GLY A 418 -20.50 -21.29 12.54
N SER A 419 -21.28 -20.70 11.62
CA SER A 419 -22.42 -21.35 10.96
C SER A 419 -22.08 -21.73 9.52
N TYR A 420 -21.79 -23.02 9.29
CA TYR A 420 -21.58 -23.56 7.95
C TYR A 420 -22.93 -23.95 7.32
N LEU A 421 -23.24 -23.37 6.17
CA LEU A 421 -24.50 -23.52 5.44
C LEU A 421 -24.23 -24.21 4.09
N ARG A 422 -24.79 -25.40 3.88
CA ARG A 422 -24.58 -26.20 2.67
C ARG A 422 -25.75 -26.01 1.73
N ILE A 423 -25.52 -25.35 0.59
CA ILE A 423 -26.54 -25.06 -0.42
C ILE A 423 -26.45 -26.12 -1.51
N SER A 424 -27.40 -27.07 -1.50
CA SER A 424 -27.46 -28.19 -2.45
C SER A 424 -28.88 -28.69 -2.65
N LEU A 425 -29.14 -29.42 -3.74
CA LEU A 425 -30.47 -29.96 -4.06
C LEU A 425 -31.06 -30.79 -2.90
N ASN A 426 -30.22 -31.55 -2.19
CA ASN A 426 -30.62 -32.42 -1.07
C ASN A 426 -30.43 -31.78 0.32
N SER A 427 -30.07 -30.49 0.42
CA SER A 427 -29.93 -29.81 1.71
C SER A 427 -31.27 -29.61 2.40
N GLN A 428 -31.27 -29.58 3.74
CA GLN A 428 -32.42 -29.11 4.51
C GLN A 428 -32.49 -27.57 4.56
N GLN A 429 -31.38 -26.87 4.30
CA GLN A 429 -31.30 -25.41 4.35
C GLN A 429 -31.76 -24.81 3.03
N ARG A 430 -32.76 -23.91 3.09
CA ARG A 430 -33.42 -23.29 1.94
C ARG A 430 -33.42 -21.76 2.06
N ILE A 431 -33.36 -21.09 0.91
CA ILE A 431 -33.44 -19.63 0.77
C ILE A 431 -34.57 -19.31 -0.20
N ASN A 432 -35.56 -18.55 0.23
CA ASN A 432 -36.56 -18.00 -0.65
C ASN A 432 -35.99 -16.75 -1.34
N PRO A 433 -35.86 -16.70 -2.68
CA PRO A 433 -35.39 -15.50 -3.37
C PRO A 433 -36.35 -14.30 -3.25
N PHE A 434 -37.62 -14.54 -2.90
CA PHE A 434 -38.66 -13.51 -2.72
C PHE A 434 -38.70 -12.88 -1.31
N ASP A 435 -37.76 -13.23 -0.42
CA ASP A 435 -37.69 -12.66 0.94
C ASP A 435 -37.51 -11.13 0.93
N LEU A 436 -38.47 -10.42 1.53
CA LEU A 436 -38.45 -8.97 1.71
C LEU A 436 -37.63 -8.54 2.95
N PRO A 437 -37.03 -7.33 2.94
CA PRO A 437 -36.33 -6.76 4.09
C PRO A 437 -37.31 -6.32 5.19
N ARG A 438 -37.59 -7.21 6.13
CA ARG A 438 -38.35 -6.90 7.35
C ARG A 438 -37.55 -6.02 8.32
N GLY A 439 -38.23 -5.10 9.00
CA GLY A 439 -37.64 -4.29 10.10
C GLY A 439 -36.86 -3.05 9.65
N LEU A 440 -36.96 -2.65 8.39
CA LEU A 440 -36.49 -1.34 7.94
C LEU A 440 -37.30 -0.21 8.57
N ASP A 441 -36.66 0.95 8.72
CA ASP A 441 -37.24 2.17 9.26
C ASP A 441 -38.15 2.84 8.20
N PRO A 442 -39.47 2.96 8.42
CA PRO A 442 -40.40 3.54 7.44
C PRO A 442 -40.15 5.03 7.15
N GLU A 443 -39.37 5.74 7.97
CA GLU A 443 -38.96 7.12 7.69
C GLU A 443 -37.75 7.19 6.72
N LYS A 444 -37.13 6.05 6.35
CA LYS A 444 -35.88 5.99 5.56
C LYS A 444 -35.99 5.28 4.21
N GLU A 445 -36.70 4.17 4.08
CA GLU A 445 -37.06 3.54 2.80
C GLU A 445 -38.59 3.35 2.75
N SER A 446 -39.24 3.74 1.66
CA SER A 446 -40.69 3.51 1.52
C SER A 446 -40.99 2.05 1.16
N GLY A 447 -42.20 1.58 1.46
CA GLY A 447 -42.64 0.25 1.04
C GLY A 447 -42.64 0.09 -0.49
N GLU A 448 -42.86 1.16 -1.25
CA GLU A 448 -42.73 1.15 -2.72
C GLU A 448 -41.27 0.91 -3.15
N ASP A 449 -40.28 1.57 -2.52
CA ASP A 449 -38.86 1.39 -2.81
C ASP A 449 -38.37 -0.01 -2.42
N ILE A 450 -38.84 -0.53 -1.30
CA ILE A 450 -38.57 -1.90 -0.84
C ILE A 450 -39.09 -2.92 -1.86
N LEU A 451 -40.35 -2.79 -2.29
CA LEU A 451 -40.96 -3.71 -3.24
C LEU A 451 -40.30 -3.60 -4.62
N ARG A 452 -40.11 -2.38 -5.15
CA ARG A 452 -39.45 -2.12 -6.45
C ARG A 452 -38.01 -2.64 -6.47
N SER A 453 -37.22 -2.42 -5.42
CA SER A 453 -35.83 -2.90 -5.36
C SER A 453 -35.74 -4.43 -5.24
N THR A 454 -36.71 -5.06 -4.57
CA THR A 454 -36.80 -6.53 -4.46
C THR A 454 -37.24 -7.15 -5.79
N ILE A 455 -38.26 -6.58 -6.46
CA ILE A 455 -38.71 -7.00 -7.79
C ILE A 455 -37.62 -6.81 -8.84
N SER A 456 -36.85 -5.72 -8.81
CA SER A 456 -35.71 -5.53 -9.72
C SER A 456 -34.59 -6.57 -9.51
N SER A 457 -34.38 -7.02 -8.27
CA SER A 457 -33.40 -8.07 -7.95
C SER A 457 -33.92 -9.46 -8.36
N LEU A 458 -35.21 -9.73 -8.15
CA LEU A 458 -35.89 -10.93 -8.65
C LEU A 458 -35.89 -10.99 -10.18
N HIS A 459 -36.11 -9.87 -10.86
CA HIS A 459 -36.06 -9.81 -12.32
C HIS A 459 -34.69 -10.23 -12.87
N GLY A 460 -33.60 -9.73 -12.27
CA GLY A 460 -32.24 -10.15 -12.61
C GLY A 460 -31.99 -11.65 -12.37
N LEU A 461 -32.52 -12.20 -11.26
CA LEU A 461 -32.46 -13.64 -10.98
C LEU A 461 -33.27 -14.47 -11.99
N ILE A 462 -34.50 -14.06 -12.32
CA ILE A 462 -35.34 -14.76 -13.31
C ILE A 462 -34.71 -14.71 -14.71
N ASN A 463 -34.17 -13.56 -15.13
CA ASN A 463 -33.47 -13.42 -16.42
C ASN A 463 -32.27 -14.39 -16.52
N LEU A 464 -31.48 -14.49 -15.45
CA LEU A 464 -30.38 -15.44 -15.30
C LEU A 464 -30.87 -16.90 -15.35
N MET A 465 -31.92 -17.24 -14.59
CA MET A 465 -32.47 -18.60 -14.52
C MET A 465 -33.00 -19.11 -15.87
N VAL A 466 -33.60 -18.23 -16.70
CA VAL A 466 -34.16 -18.64 -18.00
C VAL A 466 -33.20 -18.46 -19.17
N GLY A 467 -32.04 -17.83 -18.96
CA GLY A 467 -31.03 -17.60 -19.99
C GLY A 467 -31.41 -16.49 -20.98
N GLY A 468 -32.00 -15.40 -20.50
CA GLY A 468 -32.36 -14.23 -21.32
C GLY A 468 -33.87 -14.08 -21.60
N LEU A 469 -34.38 -12.87 -21.42
CA LEU A 469 -35.76 -12.48 -21.71
C LEU A 469 -35.85 -11.68 -23.02
N THR A 470 -36.90 -11.91 -23.80
CA THR A 470 -37.32 -10.97 -24.87
C THR A 470 -38.02 -9.76 -24.26
N PRO A 471 -38.09 -8.59 -24.94
CA PRO A 471 -38.78 -7.41 -24.40
C PRO A 471 -40.27 -7.60 -24.07
N GLU A 472 -40.91 -8.62 -24.65
CA GLU A 472 -42.29 -9.01 -24.32
C GLU A 472 -42.33 -9.88 -23.04
N GLU A 473 -41.42 -10.86 -22.91
CA GLU A 473 -41.27 -11.66 -21.69
C GLU A 473 -40.83 -10.80 -20.49
N ASP A 474 -39.95 -9.82 -20.69
CA ASP A 474 -39.43 -8.86 -19.69
C ASP A 474 -40.58 -8.10 -18.98
N ALA A 475 -41.45 -7.45 -19.76
CA ALA A 475 -42.63 -6.76 -19.25
C ALA A 475 -43.66 -7.70 -18.59
N LEU A 476 -43.78 -8.94 -19.08
CA LEU A 476 -44.65 -9.96 -18.48
C LEU A 476 -44.07 -10.51 -17.16
N VAL A 477 -42.75 -10.63 -17.03
CA VAL A 477 -42.06 -11.00 -15.78
C VAL A 477 -42.26 -9.94 -14.71
N GLU A 478 -42.00 -8.66 -15.00
CA GLU A 478 -42.20 -7.61 -13.99
C GLU A 478 -43.66 -7.59 -13.51
N LYS A 479 -44.63 -7.63 -14.43
CA LYS A 479 -46.06 -7.70 -14.09
C LYS A 479 -46.42 -8.94 -13.25
N GLY A 480 -45.91 -10.11 -13.62
CA GLY A 480 -46.11 -11.36 -12.89
C GLY A 480 -45.50 -11.35 -11.49
N LEU A 481 -44.38 -10.65 -11.28
CA LEU A 481 -43.76 -10.48 -9.97
C LEU A 481 -44.65 -9.61 -9.05
N TYR A 482 -45.19 -8.49 -9.54
CA TYR A 482 -46.15 -7.70 -8.76
C TYR A 482 -47.42 -8.50 -8.42
N GLU A 483 -47.95 -9.29 -9.37
CA GLU A 483 -49.13 -10.14 -9.14
C GLU A 483 -48.86 -11.26 -8.12
N ALA A 484 -47.67 -11.87 -8.13
CA ALA A 484 -47.27 -12.88 -7.15
C ALA A 484 -47.19 -12.33 -5.70
N TYR A 485 -46.73 -11.09 -5.52
CA TYR A 485 -46.78 -10.41 -4.22
C TYR A 485 -48.22 -10.03 -3.82
N ALA A 486 -49.03 -9.52 -4.77
CA ALA A 486 -50.42 -9.15 -4.52
C ALA A 486 -51.28 -10.36 -4.07
N LEU A 487 -51.00 -11.57 -4.56
CA LEU A 487 -51.65 -12.82 -4.12
C LEU A 487 -51.31 -13.25 -2.68
N LYS A 488 -50.36 -12.58 -2.01
CA LYS A 488 -50.03 -12.76 -0.58
C LYS A 488 -50.45 -11.56 0.27
N ASP A 489 -51.35 -10.73 -0.27
CA ASP A 489 -51.76 -9.43 0.28
C ASP A 489 -50.57 -8.48 0.53
N ILE A 490 -49.47 -8.61 -0.23
CA ILE A 490 -48.29 -7.74 -0.13
C ILE A 490 -48.37 -6.61 -1.17
N THR A 491 -48.19 -5.37 -0.72
CA THR A 491 -48.36 -4.15 -1.53
C THR A 491 -47.26 -3.12 -1.24
N THR A 492 -47.47 -1.86 -1.64
CA THR A 492 -46.59 -0.72 -1.31
C THR A 492 -46.72 -0.25 0.15
N ASP A 493 -47.70 -0.74 0.91
CA ASP A 493 -47.83 -0.48 2.35
C ASP A 493 -46.79 -1.29 3.16
N PRO A 494 -45.94 -0.64 3.98
CA PRO A 494 -44.95 -1.33 4.81
C PRO A 494 -45.52 -2.34 5.81
N GLU A 495 -46.76 -2.18 6.29
CA GLU A 495 -47.37 -3.19 7.19
C GLU A 495 -47.67 -4.49 6.44
N SER A 496 -48.19 -4.40 5.22
CA SER A 496 -48.44 -5.57 4.35
C SER A 496 -47.18 -6.41 4.07
N GLN A 497 -45.99 -5.79 4.07
CA GLN A 497 -44.70 -6.45 3.81
C GLN A 497 -44.19 -7.34 4.96
N LYS A 498 -44.96 -7.44 6.06
CA LYS A 498 -44.74 -8.40 7.15
C LYS A 498 -45.32 -9.78 6.86
N ASN A 499 -46.22 -9.91 5.89
CA ASN A 499 -46.85 -11.17 5.48
C ASN A 499 -45.81 -12.21 4.99
N GLU A 500 -46.26 -13.45 4.79
CA GLU A 500 -45.43 -14.50 4.19
C GLU A 500 -45.19 -14.18 2.69
N PRO A 501 -43.94 -13.99 2.25
CA PRO A 501 -43.64 -13.71 0.85
C PRO A 501 -44.03 -14.91 -0.05
N PRO A 502 -44.30 -14.67 -1.34
CA PRO A 502 -44.50 -15.76 -2.30
C PRO A 502 -43.25 -16.64 -2.40
N ILE A 503 -43.43 -17.86 -2.93
CA ILE A 503 -42.35 -18.73 -3.36
C ILE A 503 -42.36 -18.88 -4.89
N MET A 504 -41.34 -19.54 -5.46
CA MET A 504 -41.23 -19.72 -6.91
C MET A 504 -42.47 -20.41 -7.52
N GLN A 505 -43.16 -21.30 -6.78
CA GLN A 505 -44.43 -21.88 -7.19
C GLN A 505 -45.54 -20.85 -7.42
N ASP A 506 -45.67 -19.85 -6.53
CA ASP A 506 -46.73 -18.84 -6.65
C ASP A 506 -46.52 -18.00 -7.92
N PHE A 507 -45.28 -17.57 -8.17
CA PHE A 507 -44.90 -16.83 -9.38
C PHE A 507 -45.08 -17.67 -10.66
N TYR A 508 -44.69 -18.94 -10.64
CA TYR A 508 -44.92 -19.87 -11.75
C TYR A 508 -46.41 -20.09 -12.02
N ASN A 509 -47.24 -20.19 -10.97
CA ASN A 509 -48.69 -20.30 -11.10
C ASN A 509 -49.29 -19.00 -11.69
N VAL A 510 -48.79 -17.82 -11.32
CA VAL A 510 -49.18 -16.53 -11.95
C VAL A 510 -48.82 -16.54 -13.43
N LEU A 511 -47.56 -16.78 -13.78
CA LEU A 511 -47.11 -16.80 -15.18
C LEU A 511 -47.90 -17.83 -16.01
N SER A 512 -48.24 -18.99 -15.45
CA SER A 512 -49.01 -20.04 -16.13
C SER A 512 -50.46 -19.64 -16.50
N ASN A 513 -50.99 -18.56 -15.91
CA ASN A 513 -52.33 -18.02 -16.21
C ASN A 513 -52.30 -16.73 -17.06
N MET A 514 -51.10 -16.26 -17.44
CA MET A 514 -50.92 -15.13 -18.35
C MET A 514 -50.80 -15.63 -19.80
N ASN A 515 -51.19 -14.81 -20.78
CA ASN A 515 -50.99 -15.13 -22.20
C ASN A 515 -49.60 -14.67 -22.65
N GLY A 516 -48.90 -15.45 -23.49
CA GLY A 516 -47.57 -15.09 -24.03
C GLY A 516 -46.38 -15.48 -23.15
N THR A 517 -46.64 -16.07 -21.98
CA THR A 517 -45.64 -16.54 -21.01
C THR A 517 -45.26 -18.01 -21.20
N GLU A 518 -45.84 -18.72 -22.18
CA GLU A 518 -45.68 -20.17 -22.34
C GLU A 518 -44.22 -20.57 -22.58
N SER A 519 -43.45 -19.70 -23.24
CA SER A 519 -42.00 -19.78 -23.40
C SER A 519 -41.25 -19.78 -22.07
N ILE A 520 -41.48 -18.74 -21.24
CA ILE A 520 -40.76 -18.55 -19.98
C ILE A 520 -41.20 -19.55 -18.91
N THR A 521 -42.50 -19.84 -18.78
CA THR A 521 -43.04 -20.86 -17.86
C THR A 521 -42.41 -22.22 -18.12
N ARG A 522 -42.29 -22.63 -19.39
CA ARG A 522 -41.60 -23.88 -19.78
C ARG A 522 -40.09 -23.88 -19.47
N ARG A 523 -39.44 -22.71 -19.40
CA ARG A 523 -38.04 -22.59 -18.98
C ARG A 523 -37.90 -22.65 -17.45
N LEU A 524 -38.83 -22.00 -16.72
CA LEU A 524 -38.85 -21.94 -15.26
C LEU A 524 -39.24 -23.27 -14.59
N SER A 525 -40.02 -24.13 -15.24
CA SER A 525 -40.47 -25.42 -14.67
C SER A 525 -39.34 -26.29 -14.10
N LYS A 526 -38.13 -26.21 -14.69
CA LYS A 526 -36.90 -26.87 -14.17
C LYS A 526 -36.61 -26.57 -12.70
N TYR A 527 -36.95 -25.37 -12.24
CA TYR A 527 -36.70 -24.82 -10.89
C TYR A 527 -37.95 -24.80 -10.00
N VAL A 528 -39.04 -25.44 -10.43
CA VAL A 528 -40.35 -25.43 -9.73
C VAL A 528 -40.88 -26.84 -9.56
N GLU A 529 -40.89 -27.62 -10.64
CA GLU A 529 -41.32 -29.02 -10.71
C GLU A 529 -40.16 -29.99 -11.00
N GLY A 530 -39.11 -29.50 -11.69
CA GLY A 530 -37.96 -30.29 -12.11
C GLY A 530 -36.87 -30.49 -11.04
N THR A 531 -35.73 -31.06 -11.45
CA THR A 531 -34.60 -31.45 -10.59
C THR A 531 -34.10 -30.33 -9.66
N PHE A 532 -34.26 -29.06 -10.05
CA PHE A 532 -33.75 -27.91 -9.32
C PHE A 532 -34.78 -27.28 -8.36
N ALA A 533 -36.03 -27.76 -8.37
CA ALA A 533 -37.13 -27.27 -7.55
C ALA A 533 -36.79 -27.14 -6.06
N GLY A 534 -36.10 -28.15 -5.52
CA GLY A 534 -35.74 -28.17 -4.10
C GLY A 534 -34.94 -26.95 -3.64
N LEU A 535 -34.17 -26.29 -4.52
CA LEU A 535 -33.25 -25.24 -4.11
C LEU A 535 -33.90 -23.86 -3.91
N PHE A 536 -34.93 -23.54 -4.72
CA PHE A 536 -35.53 -22.20 -4.81
C PHE A 536 -37.03 -22.15 -4.50
N ASN A 537 -37.71 -23.31 -4.44
CA ASN A 537 -39.16 -23.40 -4.28
C ASN A 537 -39.59 -23.72 -2.83
N ALA A 538 -39.06 -22.99 -1.85
CA ALA A 538 -39.36 -23.16 -0.43
C ALA A 538 -39.13 -21.87 0.38
N PRO A 539 -39.87 -21.63 1.49
CA PRO A 539 -39.58 -20.55 2.42
C PRO A 539 -38.18 -20.65 3.03
N THR A 540 -37.56 -19.51 3.35
CA THR A 540 -36.29 -19.49 4.08
C THR A 540 -36.45 -20.08 5.47
N ASN A 541 -35.61 -21.04 5.85
CA ASN A 541 -35.75 -21.81 7.08
C ASN A 541 -34.54 -21.73 8.03
N PHE A 542 -33.69 -20.72 7.89
CA PHE A 542 -32.58 -20.41 8.79
C PHE A 542 -32.33 -18.90 8.91
N GLU A 543 -31.59 -18.50 9.94
CA GLU A 543 -31.20 -17.12 10.21
C GLU A 543 -29.67 -16.95 10.21
N LEU A 544 -29.20 -15.78 9.76
CA LEU A 544 -27.80 -15.39 9.88
C LEU A 544 -27.47 -15.04 11.33
N LYS A 545 -26.53 -15.77 11.93
CA LYS A 545 -25.97 -15.44 13.24
C LYS A 545 -24.78 -14.48 13.08
N PRO A 546 -24.55 -13.56 14.03
CA PRO A 546 -23.30 -12.82 14.15
C PRO A 546 -22.09 -13.75 14.34
N GLY A 547 -20.89 -13.23 14.13
CA GLY A 547 -19.64 -14.00 14.10
C GLY A 547 -19.29 -14.46 12.68
N PHE A 548 -19.07 -15.75 12.48
CA PHE A 548 -18.59 -16.30 11.20
C PHE A 548 -19.64 -17.19 10.53
N VAL A 549 -19.96 -16.93 9.26
CA VAL A 549 -20.89 -17.71 8.43
C VAL A 549 -20.22 -18.08 7.11
N ALA A 550 -20.39 -19.32 6.65
CA ALA A 550 -19.88 -19.77 5.35
C ALA A 550 -20.96 -20.51 4.56
N PHE A 551 -21.29 -20.02 3.36
CA PHE A 551 -22.20 -20.63 2.41
C PHE A 551 -21.42 -21.45 1.39
N SER A 552 -21.62 -22.76 1.33
CA SER A 552 -21.00 -23.60 0.30
C SER A 552 -21.97 -23.95 -0.82
N VAL A 553 -21.54 -23.70 -2.07
CA VAL A 553 -22.25 -24.07 -3.31
C VAL A 553 -21.55 -25.20 -4.09
N ARG A 554 -20.53 -25.84 -3.49
CA ARG A 554 -19.72 -26.90 -4.12
C ARG A 554 -20.52 -28.07 -4.68
N ASP A 555 -21.60 -28.44 -3.99
CA ASP A 555 -22.45 -29.58 -4.35
C ASP A 555 -23.52 -29.24 -5.39
N LEU A 556 -23.35 -28.12 -6.11
CA LEU A 556 -24.16 -27.73 -7.25
C LEU A 556 -23.39 -27.92 -8.56
N GLU A 557 -24.12 -28.35 -9.58
CA GLU A 557 -23.72 -28.32 -10.98
C GLU A 557 -23.33 -26.88 -11.39
N GLU A 558 -22.38 -26.73 -12.30
CA GLU A 558 -21.74 -25.43 -12.56
C GLU A 558 -22.74 -24.40 -13.11
N GLU A 559 -23.70 -24.88 -13.93
CA GLU A 559 -24.85 -24.14 -14.45
C GLU A 559 -25.74 -23.51 -13.34
N LEU A 560 -25.76 -24.10 -12.14
CA LEU A 560 -26.54 -23.61 -11.01
C LEU A 560 -25.77 -22.65 -10.09
N ARG A 561 -24.43 -22.64 -10.14
CA ARG A 561 -23.61 -21.81 -9.23
C ARG A 561 -23.92 -20.31 -9.36
N PRO A 562 -24.04 -19.70 -10.57
CA PRO A 562 -24.39 -18.29 -10.68
C PRO A 562 -25.76 -17.97 -10.06
N VAL A 563 -26.77 -18.83 -10.28
CA VAL A 563 -28.13 -18.66 -9.74
C VAL A 563 -28.14 -18.77 -8.21
N ALA A 564 -27.42 -19.74 -7.67
CA ALA A 564 -27.29 -19.94 -6.23
C ALA A 564 -26.50 -18.81 -5.56
N MET A 565 -25.38 -18.37 -6.15
CA MET A 565 -24.60 -17.23 -5.66
C MET A 565 -25.43 -15.94 -5.68
N TYR A 566 -26.17 -15.67 -6.76
CA TYR A 566 -27.10 -14.52 -6.82
C TYR A 566 -28.13 -14.59 -5.68
N THR A 567 -28.75 -15.74 -5.48
CA THR A 567 -29.78 -15.96 -4.43
C THR A 567 -29.20 -15.77 -3.03
N ILE A 568 -28.03 -16.35 -2.74
CA ILE A 568 -27.31 -16.20 -1.47
C ILE A 568 -26.95 -14.74 -1.22
N LEU A 569 -26.39 -14.04 -2.21
CA LEU A 569 -25.97 -12.65 -2.07
C LEU A 569 -27.15 -11.68 -1.96
N ASN A 570 -28.28 -11.95 -2.64
CA ASN A 570 -29.53 -11.21 -2.46
C ASN A 570 -30.09 -11.40 -1.04
N TYR A 571 -30.11 -12.63 -0.53
CA TYR A 571 -30.49 -12.92 0.86
C TYR A 571 -29.61 -12.20 1.87
N ILE A 572 -28.28 -12.30 1.75
CA ILE A 572 -27.34 -11.62 2.65
C ILE A 572 -27.53 -10.09 2.55
N TRP A 573 -27.67 -9.54 1.34
CA TRP A 573 -27.93 -8.11 1.15
C TRP A 573 -29.22 -7.64 1.84
N THR A 574 -30.30 -8.38 1.68
CA THR A 574 -31.58 -8.11 2.35
C THR A 574 -31.48 -8.19 3.87
N LYS A 575 -30.68 -9.10 4.43
CA LYS A 575 -30.41 -9.17 5.88
C LYS A 575 -29.47 -8.06 6.39
N ILE A 576 -28.43 -7.70 5.65
CA ILE A 576 -27.45 -6.67 6.05
C ILE A 576 -28.10 -5.29 6.21
N ARG A 577 -29.11 -4.97 5.38
CA ARG A 577 -29.87 -3.71 5.50
C ARG A 577 -30.62 -3.55 6.84
N MET A 578 -30.84 -4.63 7.60
CA MET A 578 -31.63 -4.62 8.84
C MET A 578 -30.85 -4.16 10.08
N ASP A 579 -29.52 -4.32 10.10
CA ASP A 579 -28.71 -4.15 11.31
C ASP A 579 -27.29 -3.65 10.95
N MET A 580 -26.94 -2.48 11.47
CA MET A 580 -25.71 -1.74 11.15
C MET A 580 -24.52 -2.23 11.98
N ARG A 581 -23.75 -3.19 11.44
CA ARG A 581 -22.51 -3.70 12.04
C ARG A 581 -21.38 -3.73 11.02
N ARG A 582 -20.13 -3.69 11.50
CA ARG A 582 -18.95 -3.98 10.69
C ARG A 582 -19.02 -5.44 10.22
N ARG A 583 -19.08 -5.67 8.90
CA ARG A 583 -19.05 -7.02 8.32
C ARG A 583 -18.14 -7.10 7.11
N LEU A 584 -17.48 -8.24 6.91
CA LEU A 584 -16.82 -8.59 5.65
C LEU A 584 -17.63 -9.67 4.91
N MET A 585 -18.06 -9.35 3.70
CA MET A 585 -18.61 -10.33 2.75
C MET A 585 -17.49 -10.75 1.80
N ILE A 586 -17.10 -12.02 1.87
CA ILE A 586 -16.03 -12.61 1.06
C ILE A 586 -16.69 -13.49 -0.01
N ILE A 587 -16.43 -13.20 -1.29
CA ILE A 587 -16.94 -13.97 -2.42
C ILE A 587 -15.74 -14.62 -3.11
N ASP A 588 -15.61 -15.94 -2.95
CA ASP A 588 -14.56 -16.70 -3.62
C ASP A 588 -14.99 -17.17 -5.01
N GLU A 589 -14.03 -17.22 -5.94
CA GLU A 589 -14.21 -17.40 -7.38
C GLU A 589 -15.37 -16.58 -7.99
N ALA A 590 -15.33 -15.26 -7.79
CA ALA A 590 -16.39 -14.35 -8.25
C ALA A 590 -16.59 -14.30 -9.79
N TRP A 591 -15.65 -14.82 -10.59
CA TRP A 591 -15.78 -14.89 -12.06
C TRP A 591 -17.01 -15.68 -12.52
N TRP A 592 -17.49 -16.67 -11.76
CA TRP A 592 -18.77 -17.35 -12.01
C TRP A 592 -19.95 -16.38 -12.18
N MET A 593 -19.91 -15.22 -11.50
CA MET A 593 -20.93 -14.17 -11.64
C MET A 593 -20.59 -13.10 -12.70
N MET A 594 -19.37 -13.08 -13.22
CA MET A 594 -18.95 -12.14 -14.26
C MET A 594 -19.34 -12.59 -15.68
N GLN A 595 -19.55 -13.89 -15.87
CA GLN A 595 -20.03 -14.51 -17.12
C GLN A 595 -21.40 -13.97 -17.60
N TYR A 596 -22.27 -13.55 -16.68
CA TYR A 596 -23.62 -13.08 -17.00
C TYR A 596 -23.81 -11.61 -16.59
N GLU A 597 -24.48 -10.83 -17.44
CA GLU A 597 -24.49 -9.38 -17.27
C GLU A 597 -25.23 -8.92 -16.00
N ASP A 598 -26.40 -9.51 -15.69
CA ASP A 598 -27.18 -9.09 -14.51
C ASP A 598 -26.54 -9.49 -13.18
N SER A 599 -25.79 -10.61 -13.09
CA SER A 599 -25.03 -10.96 -11.89
C SER A 599 -23.80 -10.07 -11.71
N ALA A 600 -23.11 -9.71 -12.80
CA ALA A 600 -22.00 -8.76 -12.77
C ALA A 600 -22.46 -7.34 -12.37
N LYS A 601 -23.59 -6.89 -12.93
CA LYS A 601 -24.29 -5.64 -12.61
C LYS A 601 -24.80 -5.62 -11.17
N PHE A 602 -25.33 -6.74 -10.66
CA PHE A 602 -25.73 -6.89 -9.27
C PHE A 602 -24.52 -6.81 -8.32
N LEU A 603 -23.43 -7.51 -8.61
CA LEU A 603 -22.18 -7.47 -7.83
C LEU A 603 -21.58 -6.06 -7.79
N HIS A 604 -21.52 -5.36 -8.93
CA HIS A 604 -21.13 -3.96 -9.00
C HIS A 604 -22.08 -3.05 -8.18
N GLY A 605 -23.37 -3.34 -8.21
CA GLY A 605 -24.39 -2.69 -7.38
C GLY A 605 -24.22 -2.96 -5.87
N LEU A 606 -23.71 -4.11 -5.46
CA LEU A 606 -23.31 -4.38 -4.08
C LEU A 606 -22.09 -3.55 -3.70
N ALA A 607 -21.00 -3.61 -4.48
CA ALA A 607 -19.75 -2.90 -4.22
C ALA A 607 -19.97 -1.39 -3.98
N LYS A 608 -20.78 -0.74 -4.83
CA LYS A 608 -21.10 0.69 -4.72
C LYS A 608 -22.04 1.07 -3.57
N ARG A 609 -22.71 0.11 -2.93
CA ARG A 609 -23.64 0.35 -1.81
C ARG A 609 -23.10 -0.15 -0.46
N ALA A 610 -22.16 -1.10 -0.45
CA ALA A 610 -21.62 -1.76 0.74
C ALA A 610 -21.20 -0.78 1.86
N ARG A 611 -20.45 0.28 1.51
CA ARG A 611 -20.02 1.35 2.44
C ARG A 611 -21.16 1.94 3.28
N LYS A 612 -22.38 2.07 2.73
CA LYS A 612 -23.52 2.66 3.45
C LYS A 612 -24.00 1.82 4.64
N TYR A 613 -23.66 0.53 4.68
CA TYR A 613 -24.16 -0.45 5.65
C TYR A 613 -23.05 -1.08 6.50
N TYR A 614 -21.88 -0.42 6.59
CA TYR A 614 -20.65 -0.94 7.23
C TYR A 614 -20.22 -2.33 6.70
N LEU A 615 -20.55 -2.62 5.44
CA LEU A 615 -20.09 -3.80 4.73
C LEU A 615 -18.80 -3.49 3.97
N GLY A 616 -17.77 -4.29 4.19
CA GLY A 616 -16.63 -4.43 3.29
C GLY A 616 -16.83 -5.65 2.38
N LEU A 617 -16.74 -5.46 1.07
CA LEU A 617 -16.86 -6.54 0.10
C LEU A 617 -15.47 -7.01 -0.34
N THR A 618 -15.09 -8.27 -0.12
CA THR A 618 -13.87 -8.88 -0.67
C THR A 618 -14.24 -9.78 -1.83
N ILE A 619 -13.75 -9.44 -3.03
CA ILE A 619 -13.96 -10.20 -4.26
C ILE A 619 -12.66 -10.89 -4.63
N ILE A 620 -12.72 -12.20 -4.82
CA ILE A 620 -11.56 -13.05 -5.10
C ILE A 620 -11.76 -13.73 -6.46
N SER A 621 -10.70 -13.82 -7.27
CA SER A 621 -10.73 -14.60 -8.51
C SER A 621 -9.36 -15.20 -8.84
N GLN A 622 -9.34 -16.48 -9.22
CA GLN A 622 -8.17 -17.09 -9.87
C GLN A 622 -8.08 -16.71 -11.35
N ASP A 623 -9.21 -16.62 -12.05
CA ASP A 623 -9.24 -16.07 -13.40
C ASP A 623 -9.34 -14.54 -13.35
N VAL A 624 -8.33 -13.87 -13.91
CA VAL A 624 -8.21 -12.42 -13.91
C VAL A 624 -8.62 -11.83 -15.28
N GLU A 625 -8.59 -12.63 -16.34
CA GLU A 625 -8.94 -12.20 -17.70
C GLU A 625 -10.46 -12.17 -17.87
N ASP A 626 -11.17 -13.23 -17.45
CA ASP A 626 -12.64 -13.25 -17.40
C ASP A 626 -13.20 -12.15 -16.49
N PHE A 627 -12.50 -11.85 -15.38
CA PHE A 627 -12.93 -10.78 -14.48
C PHE A 627 -12.70 -9.38 -15.08
N LEU A 628 -11.53 -9.12 -15.66
CA LEU A 628 -11.16 -7.78 -16.16
C LEU A 628 -11.65 -7.48 -17.58
N SER A 629 -12.01 -8.48 -18.39
CA SER A 629 -12.68 -8.26 -19.68
C SER A 629 -14.06 -7.60 -19.53
N SER A 630 -14.77 -7.91 -18.43
CA SER A 630 -16.08 -7.33 -18.13
C SER A 630 -16.00 -5.86 -17.70
N ARG A 631 -16.85 -5.03 -18.33
CA ARG A 631 -17.01 -3.60 -17.95
C ARG A 631 -17.35 -3.39 -16.47
N PHE A 632 -18.05 -4.35 -15.86
CA PHE A 632 -18.40 -4.31 -14.45
C PHE A 632 -17.21 -4.71 -13.56
N GLY A 633 -16.32 -5.58 -14.03
CA GLY A 633 -15.12 -6.00 -13.30
C GLY A 633 -14.12 -4.87 -13.14
N LYS A 634 -13.75 -4.19 -14.23
CA LYS A 634 -12.91 -2.96 -14.15
C LYS A 634 -13.55 -1.89 -13.25
N ALA A 635 -14.88 -1.75 -13.29
CA ALA A 635 -15.59 -0.83 -12.42
C ALA A 635 -15.65 -1.29 -10.94
N ILE A 636 -15.59 -2.59 -10.63
CA ILE A 636 -15.47 -3.13 -9.27
C ILE A 636 -14.06 -2.86 -8.71
N VAL A 637 -13.01 -3.09 -9.49
CA VAL A 637 -11.61 -2.77 -9.10
C VAL A 637 -11.49 -1.28 -8.74
N SER A 638 -11.99 -0.39 -9.61
CA SER A 638 -12.04 1.06 -9.35
C SER A 638 -12.90 1.47 -8.14
N ASN A 639 -13.81 0.62 -7.64
CA ASN A 639 -14.61 0.85 -6.43
C ASN A 639 -14.10 0.02 -5.23
N SER A 640 -12.84 -0.40 -5.26
CA SER A 640 -12.16 -1.14 -4.19
C SER A 640 -10.91 -0.39 -3.72
N SER A 641 -10.95 0.18 -2.51
CA SER A 641 -9.82 0.94 -1.96
C SER A 641 -8.65 0.07 -1.50
N MET A 642 -8.86 -1.22 -1.29
CA MET A 642 -7.79 -2.18 -1.01
C MET A 642 -7.65 -3.17 -2.16
N GLN A 643 -6.45 -3.43 -2.66
CA GLN A 643 -6.26 -4.31 -3.81
C GLN A 643 -5.05 -5.20 -3.56
N VAL A 644 -5.14 -6.48 -3.92
CA VAL A 644 -4.06 -7.45 -3.67
C VAL A 644 -3.80 -8.26 -4.92
N LEU A 645 -2.55 -8.23 -5.37
CA LEU A 645 -2.07 -8.96 -6.54
C LEU A 645 -1.00 -9.94 -6.06
N LEU A 646 -1.35 -11.21 -5.86
CA LEU A 646 -0.34 -12.26 -5.60
C LEU A 646 0.23 -12.78 -6.92
N LYS A 647 1.25 -13.66 -6.85
CA LYS A 647 1.96 -14.23 -8.01
C LYS A 647 1.02 -14.56 -9.19
N GLN A 648 1.30 -13.98 -10.36
CA GLN A 648 0.48 -13.99 -11.57
C GLN A 648 0.95 -15.01 -12.62
N SER A 649 0.17 -15.19 -13.69
CA SER A 649 0.56 -15.96 -14.88
C SER A 649 1.13 -15.04 -15.96
N THR A 650 1.94 -15.56 -16.88
CA THR A 650 2.45 -14.79 -18.03
C THR A 650 1.36 -14.39 -19.03
N ALA A 651 0.17 -14.99 -18.98
CA ALA A 651 -0.98 -14.58 -19.79
C ALA A 651 -1.75 -13.42 -19.14
N SER A 652 -2.01 -13.51 -17.82
CA SER A 652 -2.78 -12.51 -17.08
C SER A 652 -2.00 -11.23 -16.75
N VAL A 653 -0.67 -11.28 -16.68
CA VAL A 653 0.12 -10.17 -16.11
C VAL A 653 0.06 -8.87 -16.92
N ASP A 654 -0.06 -8.92 -18.24
CA ASP A 654 -0.14 -7.71 -19.08
C ASP A 654 -1.47 -6.96 -18.85
N ILE A 655 -2.59 -7.68 -18.78
CA ILE A 655 -3.92 -7.12 -18.51
C ILE A 655 -3.99 -6.52 -17.09
N VAL A 656 -3.31 -7.17 -16.14
CA VAL A 656 -3.14 -6.66 -14.77
C VAL A 656 -2.25 -5.41 -14.78
N ALA A 657 -1.12 -5.40 -15.48
CA ALA A 657 -0.24 -4.24 -15.56
C ALA A 657 -0.96 -3.01 -16.14
N GLU A 658 -1.71 -3.18 -17.25
CA GLU A 658 -2.53 -2.11 -17.84
C GLU A 658 -3.63 -1.63 -16.88
N THR A 659 -4.36 -2.54 -16.24
CA THR A 659 -5.54 -2.20 -15.43
C THR A 659 -5.18 -1.54 -14.10
N PHE A 660 -4.05 -1.92 -13.49
CA PHE A 660 -3.59 -1.41 -12.20
C PHE A 660 -2.52 -0.30 -12.35
N GLY A 661 -2.07 0.00 -13.57
CA GLY A 661 -1.07 1.04 -13.85
C GLY A 661 0.34 0.69 -13.38
N LEU A 662 0.68 -0.60 -13.36
CA LEU A 662 1.93 -1.11 -12.78
C LEU A 662 3.14 -0.70 -13.63
N THR A 663 4.27 -0.47 -12.95
CA THR A 663 5.58 -0.41 -13.62
C THR A 663 6.01 -1.80 -14.12
N GLU A 664 6.92 -1.82 -15.11
CA GLU A 664 7.52 -3.09 -15.55
C GLU A 664 8.26 -3.81 -14.40
N GLY A 665 8.85 -3.10 -13.43
CA GLY A 665 9.47 -3.71 -12.24
C GLY A 665 8.48 -4.47 -11.36
N GLU A 666 7.31 -3.88 -11.11
CA GLU A 666 6.19 -4.52 -10.40
C GLU A 666 5.61 -5.71 -11.17
N LYS A 667 5.53 -5.61 -12.49
CA LYS A 667 5.12 -6.69 -13.39
C LYS A 667 6.06 -7.90 -13.30
N TYR A 668 7.38 -7.69 -13.32
CA TYR A 668 8.36 -8.77 -13.06
C TYR A 668 8.24 -9.32 -11.64
N LEU A 669 8.06 -8.46 -10.63
CA LEU A 669 7.82 -8.89 -9.25
C LEU A 669 6.61 -9.83 -9.14
N LEU A 670 5.50 -9.56 -9.83
CA LEU A 670 4.32 -10.43 -9.83
C LEU A 670 4.53 -11.76 -10.55
N LEU A 671 5.49 -11.87 -11.48
CA LEU A 671 5.85 -13.14 -12.10
C LEU A 671 6.74 -13.99 -11.19
N GLU A 672 7.72 -13.34 -10.53
CA GLU A 672 8.77 -14.00 -9.76
C GLU A 672 8.37 -14.31 -8.30
N SER A 673 7.58 -13.46 -7.63
CA SER A 673 7.14 -13.57 -6.22
C SER A 673 6.74 -14.97 -5.76
N ASP A 674 7.18 -15.42 -4.59
CA ASP A 674 6.86 -16.75 -4.05
C ASP A 674 5.41 -16.89 -3.56
N ILE A 675 5.06 -18.08 -3.05
CA ILE A 675 3.75 -18.35 -2.43
C ILE A 675 3.58 -17.44 -1.21
N GLY A 676 2.47 -16.68 -1.18
CA GLY A 676 2.21 -15.67 -0.14
C GLY A 676 2.89 -14.32 -0.39
N GLU A 677 3.50 -14.11 -1.56
CA GLU A 677 4.10 -12.84 -1.96
C GLU A 677 3.37 -12.17 -3.13
N GLY A 678 3.46 -10.85 -3.20
CA GLY A 678 2.84 -10.05 -4.26
C GLY A 678 2.93 -8.55 -4.02
N LEU A 679 1.97 -7.80 -4.57
CA LEU A 679 1.76 -6.38 -4.34
C LEU A 679 0.46 -6.15 -3.55
N PHE A 680 0.51 -5.15 -2.67
CA PHE A 680 -0.59 -4.76 -1.80
C PHE A 680 -0.85 -3.25 -1.94
N PHE A 681 -2.08 -2.88 -2.24
CA PHE A 681 -2.53 -1.51 -2.50
C PHE A 681 -3.54 -1.08 -1.42
N ALA A 682 -3.38 0.13 -0.90
CA ALA A 682 -4.35 0.77 -0.01
C ALA A 682 -4.47 2.26 -0.37
N GLY A 683 -5.63 2.64 -0.92
CA GLY A 683 -5.85 3.97 -1.49
C GLY A 683 -4.98 4.20 -2.72
N LEU A 684 -4.05 5.14 -2.64
CA LEU A 684 -3.07 5.47 -3.69
C LEU A 684 -1.69 4.82 -3.47
N ASN A 685 -1.46 4.27 -2.27
CA ASN A 685 -0.17 3.70 -1.89
C ASN A 685 -0.11 2.20 -2.21
N HIS A 686 1.05 1.72 -2.65
CA HIS A 686 1.30 0.29 -2.86
C HIS A 686 2.70 -0.11 -2.37
N VAL A 687 2.84 -1.37 -1.95
CA VAL A 687 4.09 -1.99 -1.49
C VAL A 687 4.15 -3.46 -1.89
N ALA A 688 5.35 -4.02 -2.00
CA ALA A 688 5.54 -5.46 -2.10
C ALA A 688 5.27 -6.12 -0.73
N ILE A 689 4.36 -7.09 -0.68
CA ILE A 689 3.93 -7.80 0.53
C ILE A 689 4.45 -9.24 0.58
N LYS A 690 4.69 -9.73 1.81
CA LYS A 690 4.79 -11.15 2.16
C LYS A 690 3.85 -11.44 3.35
N VAL A 691 2.97 -12.43 3.23
CA VAL A 691 1.84 -12.73 4.15
C VAL A 691 2.19 -13.74 5.24
#